data_AF-A0A1V5GNS1-F1
#
_entry.id   AF-A0A1V5GNS1-F1
#
_cell.length_a   1.000
_cell.length_b   1.000
_cell.length_c   1.000
_cell.angle_alpha   90.00
_cell.angle_beta   90.00
_cell.angle_gamma   90.00
#
_symmetry.space_group_name_H-M   'P 1'
#
loop_
_entity.id
_entity.type
_entity.pdbx_description
1 polymer ?
#
loop_
_entity_poly.entity_id
_entity_poly.type
_entity_poly.pdbx_seq_one_letter_code
_entity_poly.pdbx_strand_id
1 'polypeptide(L)'
;MKQTPQLHMRRKTLDGLPEAALPGGYAIRSYEPGDAAHWERIIALSFGREPGSVSFDRILRKDTAFRPWRVLFVVHEGSPVATASAWYNPEIDRQAGTLHFVGADPAHQGRGLGYGVSAAALRTMRDEQRARAWLSTDDERLAAIRIYLRLGFEPWLVDENQRRRWTEVFEALRRPELEERFAAILAGPLWERERLRKDHVDYSQRVVRLRRWHEDRPAGESTGHVGDARGDESLYKPSALGSAEASVKRVAAGQDQPFELMYRCGSVALRRGASVLFWMPGQGSLGAAPQVENPAWPGYIQAEAPPSAGIEILCEKNRLLSLERGENPGGEPRPGELVVGPIGVGFRIVEGALAEGDTVRLAIGKTAGFPWKRLAGRKEFKVIVDPGGGEPRMRLPEPLVVEILPLEPDRLEIFLPPSHDPAQPLRAAVTVRDRYDNRVAYDGMAAIETAGQRKIAYLCEGLGRASLAPANGAPLRAIVSCAALEGSWKSNWSLPEGERNLFFGDMHAHDFNSTAEGWPADVYRWARDEKRLDFVSVPLQTHRFIDNEKWHLAKHMNEYFLEEGRFVTFLAFEWQHSHYGDKVIHYLGGDMPYLPVDLPRYGDPLNLYEALRGADAFIVSHHPGYALDLHVPGAQWDTMETDIDRLAELWSMHGSSEGADPADRPLIPPRRAEGVMAALRQGLRLGLVAGSDTHTGRPGGSLDQPRPYWGGLCGVWAERLTRRSIFEAFRARRTYALTGARIALRFSVNGAPMGSEIAPSSPRLLAAEAWAPGPIARVQLMRNAQLLHEECPNADVCRVEFRDLDVEPAFYHCRIVQDDGQMAVCTPVWAG
;
A
#
# COMPACT_ATOMS: atom_id res chain seq x y z
N MET A 1 25.58 -30.05 24.87
CA MET A 1 26.66 -29.08 24.52
C MET A 1 25.99 -27.90 23.83
N LYS A 2 26.25 -26.65 24.24
CA LYS A 2 25.80 -25.48 23.48
C LYS A 2 26.53 -25.50 22.13
N GLN A 3 25.79 -25.54 21.03
CA GLN A 3 26.33 -25.53 19.68
C GLN A 3 27.09 -24.21 19.47
N THR A 4 28.35 -24.28 19.06
CA THR A 4 29.16 -23.09 18.76
C THR A 4 28.47 -22.29 17.65
N PRO A 5 28.25 -20.97 17.81
CA PRO A 5 27.58 -20.17 16.79
C PRO A 5 28.38 -20.14 15.48
N GLN A 6 27.69 -20.15 14.34
CA GLN A 6 28.33 -20.03 13.01
C GLN A 6 29.03 -18.67 12.87
N LEU A 7 30.03 -18.58 11.98
CA LEU A 7 30.63 -17.30 11.61
C LEU A 7 29.62 -16.48 10.81
N HIS A 8 29.58 -15.17 11.06
CA HIS A 8 28.74 -14.25 10.32
C HIS A 8 29.60 -13.32 9.46
N MET A 9 29.10 -13.01 8.27
CA MET A 9 29.73 -12.04 7.38
C MET A 9 28.68 -11.06 6.86
N ARG A 10 29.09 -9.82 6.61
CA ARG A 10 28.23 -8.79 6.01
C ARG A 10 28.89 -8.13 4.82
N ARG A 11 28.08 -7.68 3.87
CA ARG A 11 28.48 -6.79 2.78
C ARG A 11 27.71 -5.49 2.97
N LYS A 12 28.41 -4.37 3.18
CA LYS A 12 27.83 -3.08 3.57
C LYS A 12 26.96 -2.41 2.50
N THR A 13 27.21 -2.68 1.23
CA THR A 13 26.44 -2.14 0.10
C THR A 13 26.30 -3.19 -1.02
N LEU A 14 25.15 -3.25 -1.67
CA LEU A 14 24.94 -4.01 -2.91
C LEU A 14 25.20 -3.19 -4.18
N ASP A 15 25.78 -2.00 -4.06
CA ASP A 15 26.32 -1.26 -5.19
C ASP A 15 27.63 -1.88 -5.67
N GLY A 16 27.96 -1.63 -6.94
CA GLY A 16 29.21 -2.10 -7.55
C GLY A 16 29.39 -3.62 -7.52
N LEU A 17 28.29 -4.39 -7.58
CA LEU A 17 28.38 -5.85 -7.58
C LEU A 17 29.17 -6.35 -8.80
N PRO A 18 30.10 -7.29 -8.60
CA PRO A 18 30.91 -7.85 -9.69
C PRO A 18 30.03 -8.65 -10.66
N GLU A 19 30.48 -8.78 -11.91
CA GLU A 19 29.77 -9.57 -12.92
C GLU A 19 29.62 -11.02 -12.48
N ALA A 20 28.43 -11.60 -12.71
CA ALA A 20 28.16 -13.01 -12.45
C ALA A 20 28.69 -13.88 -13.60
N ALA A 21 29.96 -13.68 -13.97
CA ALA A 21 30.59 -14.35 -15.09
C ALA A 21 30.73 -15.86 -14.82
N LEU A 22 30.45 -16.66 -15.83
CA LEU A 22 30.60 -18.11 -15.81
C LEU A 22 31.52 -18.57 -16.95
N PRO A 23 32.21 -19.72 -16.80
CA PRO A 23 32.92 -20.35 -17.91
C PRO A 23 31.95 -20.74 -19.05
N GLY A 24 32.48 -20.88 -20.26
CA GLY A 24 31.70 -21.36 -21.40
C GLY A 24 31.02 -22.71 -21.12
N GLY A 25 29.78 -22.87 -21.57
CA GLY A 25 28.96 -24.07 -21.33
C GLY A 25 28.17 -24.06 -20.02
N TYR A 26 28.23 -22.98 -19.22
CA TYR A 26 27.42 -22.79 -18.02
C TYR A 26 26.49 -21.59 -18.17
N ALA A 27 25.29 -21.69 -17.58
CA ALA A 27 24.31 -20.60 -17.57
C ALA A 27 23.68 -20.45 -16.17
N ILE A 28 23.18 -19.25 -15.85
CA ILE A 28 22.42 -18.99 -14.62
C ILE A 28 20.93 -18.90 -14.96
N ARG A 29 20.09 -19.57 -14.16
CA ARG A 29 18.64 -19.37 -14.16
C ARG A 29 18.06 -19.44 -12.74
N SER A 30 16.85 -18.91 -12.55
CA SER A 30 16.09 -19.12 -11.31
C SER A 30 15.52 -20.53 -11.23
N TYR A 31 14.98 -20.87 -10.07
CA TYR A 31 14.25 -22.10 -9.83
C TYR A 31 13.03 -22.22 -10.74
N GLU A 32 12.85 -23.45 -11.22
CA GLU A 32 11.72 -23.89 -12.03
C GLU A 32 11.06 -25.10 -11.33
N PRO A 33 9.74 -25.30 -11.49
CA PRO A 33 9.09 -26.51 -10.98
C PRO A 33 9.80 -27.78 -11.45
N GLY A 34 10.17 -28.64 -10.49
CA GLY A 34 10.98 -29.85 -10.73
C GLY A 34 12.41 -29.76 -10.19
N ASP A 35 12.94 -28.55 -9.95
CA ASP A 35 14.32 -28.37 -9.47
C ASP A 35 14.53 -28.77 -8.00
N ALA A 36 13.49 -29.11 -7.24
CA ALA A 36 13.60 -29.43 -5.82
C ALA A 36 14.61 -30.56 -5.56
N ALA A 37 14.54 -31.63 -6.36
CA ALA A 37 15.47 -32.76 -6.25
C ALA A 37 16.91 -32.36 -6.62
N HIS A 38 17.09 -31.46 -7.60
CA HIS A 38 18.41 -30.95 -7.96
C HIS A 38 19.01 -30.11 -6.82
N TRP A 39 18.22 -29.25 -6.19
CA TRP A 39 18.65 -28.48 -5.03
C TRP A 39 19.06 -29.39 -3.87
N GLU A 40 18.21 -30.35 -3.50
CA GLU A 40 18.47 -31.30 -2.41
C GLU A 40 19.77 -32.08 -2.64
N ARG A 41 19.99 -32.56 -3.87
CA ARG A 41 21.22 -33.24 -4.30
C ARG A 41 22.45 -32.34 -4.16
N ILE A 42 22.41 -31.12 -4.70
CA ILE A 42 23.55 -30.17 -4.63
C ILE A 42 23.89 -29.83 -3.18
N ILE A 43 22.88 -29.57 -2.35
CA ILE A 43 23.10 -29.23 -0.93
C ILE A 43 23.60 -30.44 -0.14
N ALA A 44 23.05 -31.64 -0.34
CA ALA A 44 23.57 -32.84 0.32
C ALA A 44 25.05 -33.06 -0.02
N LEU A 45 25.40 -33.03 -1.31
CA LEU A 45 26.79 -33.19 -1.77
C LEU A 45 27.71 -32.08 -1.24
N SER A 46 27.28 -30.82 -1.31
CA SER A 46 28.11 -29.68 -0.91
C SER A 46 28.39 -29.61 0.59
N PHE A 47 27.58 -30.27 1.42
CA PHE A 47 27.71 -30.30 2.88
C PHE A 47 28.10 -31.70 3.40
N GLY A 48 28.47 -32.64 2.52
CA GLY A 48 28.87 -33.99 2.91
C GLY A 48 27.79 -34.79 3.63
N ARG A 49 26.51 -34.50 3.34
CA ARG A 49 25.37 -35.19 3.95
C ARG A 49 24.86 -36.30 3.06
N GLU A 50 24.19 -37.29 3.65
CA GLU A 50 23.55 -38.36 2.89
C GLU A 50 22.49 -37.82 1.92
N PRO A 51 22.43 -38.31 0.67
CA PRO A 51 21.34 -37.97 -0.25
C PRO A 51 19.98 -38.24 0.39
N GLY A 52 19.06 -37.27 0.32
CA GLY A 52 17.72 -37.35 0.95
C GLY A 52 17.65 -36.83 2.39
N SER A 53 18.77 -36.49 3.04
CA SER A 53 18.80 -35.90 4.40
C SER A 53 18.35 -34.43 4.46
N VAL A 54 18.18 -33.78 3.31
CA VAL A 54 17.80 -32.38 3.15
C VAL A 54 16.52 -32.32 2.34
N SER A 55 15.54 -31.52 2.77
CA SER A 55 14.26 -31.36 2.09
C SER A 55 14.05 -29.91 1.66
N PHE A 56 13.93 -29.67 0.36
CA PHE A 56 13.64 -28.37 -0.24
C PHE A 56 12.32 -27.83 0.29
N ASP A 57 11.29 -28.69 0.37
CA ASP A 57 9.96 -28.25 0.77
C ASP A 57 9.93 -27.80 2.23
N ARG A 58 10.61 -28.53 3.12
CA ARG A 58 10.69 -28.18 4.54
C ARG A 58 11.52 -26.92 4.79
N ILE A 59 12.62 -26.74 4.05
CA ILE A 59 13.61 -25.68 4.33
C ILE A 59 13.30 -24.39 3.58
N LEU A 60 12.93 -24.49 2.30
CA LEU A 60 12.67 -23.34 1.44
C LEU A 60 11.17 -23.17 1.19
N ARG A 61 10.48 -24.14 0.55
CA ARG A 61 9.11 -23.92 0.04
C ARG A 61 8.09 -23.48 1.09
N LYS A 62 8.17 -24.03 2.32
CA LYS A 62 7.25 -23.69 3.42
C LYS A 62 7.55 -22.36 4.11
N ASP A 63 8.70 -21.75 3.87
CA ASP A 63 9.03 -20.45 4.42
C ASP A 63 8.33 -19.35 3.60
N THR A 64 7.67 -18.42 4.30
CA THR A 64 6.93 -17.30 3.71
C THR A 64 7.76 -16.40 2.78
N ALA A 65 9.08 -16.39 2.95
CA ALA A 65 10.02 -15.65 2.11
C ALA A 65 10.39 -16.39 0.81
N PHE A 66 9.96 -17.65 0.62
CA PHE A 66 10.21 -18.37 -0.61
C PHE A 66 9.58 -17.69 -1.81
N ARG A 67 10.40 -17.45 -2.83
CA ARG A 67 9.94 -17.10 -4.16
C ARG A 67 10.82 -17.85 -5.17
N PRO A 68 10.26 -18.39 -6.27
CA PRO A 68 11.06 -19.09 -7.29
C PRO A 68 12.27 -18.29 -7.78
N TRP A 69 12.09 -16.99 -8.05
CA TRP A 69 13.17 -16.11 -8.52
C TRP A 69 14.27 -15.82 -7.49
N ARG A 70 14.06 -16.18 -6.21
CA ARG A 70 15.07 -16.07 -5.15
C ARG A 70 15.98 -17.28 -5.06
N VAL A 71 15.66 -18.40 -5.71
CA VAL A 71 16.54 -19.58 -5.73
C VAL A 71 17.20 -19.63 -7.10
N LEU A 72 18.53 -19.56 -7.14
CA LEU A 72 19.31 -19.45 -8.37
C LEU A 72 20.11 -20.74 -8.57
N PHE A 73 20.22 -21.17 -9.82
CA PHE A 73 21.03 -22.30 -10.24
C PHE A 73 22.04 -21.90 -11.30
N VAL A 74 23.20 -22.55 -11.26
CA VAL A 74 24.09 -22.68 -12.41
C VAL A 74 23.79 -24.02 -13.07
N VAL A 75 23.56 -24.00 -14.37
CA VAL A 75 23.17 -25.14 -15.18
C VAL A 75 24.28 -25.48 -16.17
N HIS A 76 24.58 -26.77 -16.32
CA HIS A 76 25.51 -27.31 -17.30
C HIS A 76 24.84 -28.49 -18.02
N GLU A 77 24.84 -28.47 -19.36
CA GLU A 77 24.20 -29.51 -20.18
C GLU A 77 22.74 -29.81 -19.77
N GLY A 78 22.01 -28.77 -19.36
CA GLY A 78 20.61 -28.87 -18.92
C GLY A 78 20.40 -29.27 -17.45
N SER A 79 21.45 -29.64 -16.71
CA SER A 79 21.35 -30.05 -15.30
C SER A 79 21.87 -28.97 -14.33
N PRO A 80 21.14 -28.64 -13.26
CA PRO A 80 21.65 -27.79 -12.20
C PRO A 80 22.84 -28.44 -11.46
N VAL A 81 23.93 -27.69 -11.34
CA VAL A 81 25.21 -28.13 -10.75
C VAL A 81 25.73 -27.22 -9.64
N ALA A 82 25.18 -26.01 -9.47
CA ALA A 82 25.41 -25.17 -8.30
C ALA A 82 24.17 -24.35 -7.96
N THR A 83 24.04 -23.91 -6.72
CA THR A 83 22.91 -23.11 -6.25
C THR A 83 23.32 -22.03 -5.23
N ALA A 84 22.58 -20.93 -5.22
CA ALA A 84 22.52 -19.96 -4.13
C ALA A 84 21.11 -19.38 -4.07
N SER A 85 20.70 -18.87 -2.91
CA SER A 85 19.40 -18.23 -2.74
C SER A 85 19.54 -16.82 -2.12
N ALA A 86 18.65 -15.95 -2.58
CA ALA A 86 18.54 -14.56 -2.20
C ALA A 86 17.37 -14.38 -1.23
N TRP A 87 17.58 -14.69 0.05
CA TRP A 87 16.49 -14.64 1.02
C TRP A 87 16.27 -13.27 1.61
N TYR A 88 15.13 -13.13 2.26
CA TYR A 88 14.77 -11.92 2.97
C TYR A 88 14.11 -12.26 4.29
N ASN A 89 14.71 -11.76 5.37
CA ASN A 89 14.11 -11.80 6.70
C ASN A 89 14.09 -10.37 7.28
N PRO A 90 12.95 -9.67 7.20
CA PRO A 90 12.82 -8.29 7.69
C PRO A 90 12.99 -8.15 9.21
N GLU A 91 12.82 -9.22 9.98
CA GLU A 91 12.96 -9.20 11.44
C GLU A 91 14.42 -9.11 11.88
N ILE A 92 15.34 -9.57 11.02
CA ILE A 92 16.78 -9.48 11.26
C ILE A 92 17.27 -8.12 10.78
N ASP A 93 17.10 -7.82 9.50
CA ASP A 93 17.51 -6.56 8.89
C ASP A 93 16.68 -6.28 7.65
N ARG A 94 15.82 -5.25 7.71
CA ARG A 94 14.95 -4.90 6.58
C ARG A 94 15.72 -4.46 5.35
N GLN A 95 16.92 -3.92 5.52
CA GLN A 95 17.72 -3.44 4.40
C GLN A 95 18.69 -4.52 3.89
N ALA A 96 18.80 -5.67 4.56
CA ALA A 96 19.71 -6.74 4.15
C ALA A 96 19.00 -7.93 3.50
N GLY A 97 19.56 -8.43 2.40
CA GLY A 97 19.29 -9.78 1.94
C GLY A 97 20.15 -10.80 2.68
N THR A 98 19.70 -12.05 2.76
CA THR A 98 20.47 -13.16 3.34
C THR A 98 20.95 -14.08 2.22
N LEU A 99 22.27 -14.22 2.06
CA LEU A 99 22.84 -15.17 1.10
C LEU A 99 22.89 -16.55 1.74
N HIS A 100 21.98 -17.43 1.33
CA HIS A 100 21.91 -18.83 1.78
C HIS A 100 21.22 -19.67 0.70
N PHE A 101 21.06 -20.98 0.72
CA PHE A 101 22.13 -21.95 0.87
C PHE A 101 23.00 -21.93 -0.38
N VAL A 102 24.32 -21.74 -0.22
CA VAL A 102 25.28 -21.79 -1.32
C VAL A 102 25.92 -23.18 -1.38
N GLY A 103 25.85 -23.82 -2.54
CA GLY A 103 26.44 -25.14 -2.78
C GLY A 103 26.80 -25.37 -4.24
N ALA A 104 27.78 -26.24 -4.47
CA ALA A 104 28.18 -26.67 -5.80
C ALA A 104 28.53 -28.16 -5.80
N ASP A 105 28.13 -28.86 -6.86
CA ASP A 105 28.46 -30.24 -7.11
C ASP A 105 29.99 -30.43 -7.14
N PRO A 106 30.56 -31.35 -6.32
CA PRO A 106 31.99 -31.64 -6.30
C PRO A 106 32.61 -31.89 -7.68
N ALA A 107 31.88 -32.51 -8.62
CA ALA A 107 32.38 -32.79 -9.97
C ALA A 107 32.63 -31.52 -10.81
N HIS A 108 32.05 -30.38 -10.41
CA HIS A 108 32.16 -29.11 -11.12
C HIS A 108 32.90 -28.01 -10.32
N GLN A 109 33.50 -28.37 -9.18
CA GLN A 109 34.25 -27.43 -8.35
C GLN A 109 35.52 -26.90 -9.02
N GLY A 110 36.10 -25.83 -8.47
CA GLY A 110 37.29 -25.17 -9.02
C GLY A 110 37.05 -24.27 -10.24
N ARG A 111 35.82 -24.25 -10.79
CA ARG A 111 35.44 -23.48 -12.00
C ARG A 111 34.79 -22.12 -11.74
N GLY A 112 34.79 -21.65 -10.48
CA GLY A 112 34.21 -20.36 -10.11
C GLY A 112 32.67 -20.33 -10.01
N LEU A 113 31.98 -21.47 -10.11
CA LEU A 113 30.52 -21.53 -10.15
C LEU A 113 29.84 -20.96 -8.89
N GLY A 114 30.40 -21.25 -7.71
CA GLY A 114 29.92 -20.71 -6.44
C GLY A 114 30.00 -19.18 -6.36
N TYR A 115 31.01 -18.58 -7.01
CA TYR A 115 31.14 -17.12 -7.12
C TYR A 115 30.07 -16.55 -8.05
N GLY A 116 29.90 -17.13 -9.24
CA GLY A 116 28.90 -16.69 -10.22
C GLY A 116 27.47 -16.74 -9.67
N VAL A 117 27.07 -17.87 -9.06
CA VAL A 117 25.72 -18.03 -8.51
C VAL A 117 25.47 -17.14 -7.28
N SER A 118 26.48 -16.92 -6.44
CA SER A 118 26.38 -16.00 -5.30
C SER A 118 26.28 -14.55 -5.77
N ALA A 119 27.05 -14.15 -6.79
CA ALA A 119 26.94 -12.82 -7.40
C ALA A 119 25.54 -12.61 -8.01
N ALA A 120 24.97 -13.64 -8.65
CA ALA A 120 23.60 -13.59 -9.14
C ALA A 120 22.57 -13.46 -8.01
N ALA A 121 22.73 -14.19 -6.90
CA ALA A 121 21.85 -14.04 -5.73
C ALA A 121 21.96 -12.64 -5.10
N LEU A 122 23.16 -12.06 -4.99
CA LEU A 122 23.34 -10.68 -4.54
C LEU A 122 22.70 -9.68 -5.49
N ARG A 123 22.78 -9.93 -6.80
CA ARG A 123 22.05 -9.14 -7.80
C ARG A 123 20.56 -9.28 -7.57
N THR A 124 20.01 -10.48 -7.36
CA THR A 124 18.60 -10.67 -6.98
C THR A 124 18.22 -9.89 -5.71
N MET A 125 19.09 -9.79 -4.71
CA MET A 125 18.83 -8.98 -3.51
C MET A 125 18.84 -7.48 -3.80
N ARG A 126 19.85 -6.99 -4.53
CA ARG A 126 19.94 -5.60 -5.02
C ARG A 126 18.71 -5.27 -5.85
N ASP A 127 18.30 -6.25 -6.63
CA ASP A 127 17.17 -6.19 -7.51
C ASP A 127 15.88 -6.08 -6.68
N GLU A 128 15.75 -6.86 -5.63
CA GLU A 128 14.73 -6.65 -4.60
C GLU A 128 15.00 -5.44 -3.68
N GLN A 129 15.91 -4.55 -4.10
CA GLN A 129 16.27 -3.27 -3.47
C GLN A 129 16.65 -3.40 -2.01
N ARG A 130 17.37 -4.48 -1.68
CA ARG A 130 18.11 -4.55 -0.44
C ARG A 130 19.35 -3.67 -0.58
N ALA A 131 19.68 -2.90 0.45
CA ALA A 131 20.85 -2.04 0.46
C ALA A 131 22.14 -2.83 0.73
N ARG A 132 22.04 -3.92 1.49
CA ARG A 132 23.18 -4.71 1.96
C ARG A 132 22.87 -6.21 1.94
N ALA A 133 23.87 -7.03 2.28
CA ALA A 133 23.66 -8.46 2.46
C ALA A 133 24.42 -9.00 3.67
N TRP A 134 23.95 -10.10 4.22
CA TRP A 134 24.65 -10.85 5.24
C TRP A 134 24.51 -12.35 5.01
N LEU A 135 25.33 -13.14 5.69
CA LEU A 135 25.29 -14.60 5.66
C LEU A 135 25.87 -15.18 6.95
N SER A 136 25.51 -16.44 7.23
CA SER A 136 26.20 -17.29 8.18
C SER A 136 26.91 -18.45 7.47
N THR A 137 28.04 -18.90 8.01
CA THR A 137 28.84 -19.99 7.46
C THR A 137 29.66 -20.70 8.53
N ASP A 138 29.98 -21.97 8.31
CA ASP A 138 30.88 -22.72 9.20
C ASP A 138 32.35 -22.39 8.86
N ASP A 139 33.20 -22.37 9.88
CA ASP A 139 34.63 -22.02 9.79
C ASP A 139 35.43 -22.96 8.88
N GLU A 140 35.06 -24.24 8.83
CA GLU A 140 35.68 -25.24 7.95
C GLU A 140 35.37 -25.04 6.45
N ARG A 141 34.39 -24.19 6.09
CA ARG A 141 34.00 -23.94 4.68
C ARG A 141 34.91 -22.91 4.00
N LEU A 142 36.22 -23.13 4.06
CA LEU A 142 37.26 -22.21 3.56
C LEU A 142 37.04 -21.79 2.09
N ALA A 143 36.57 -22.70 1.23
CA ALA A 143 36.26 -22.38 -0.17
C ALA A 143 35.12 -21.35 -0.31
N ALA A 144 34.07 -21.47 0.52
CA ALA A 144 32.95 -20.53 0.53
C ALA A 144 33.36 -19.19 1.13
N ILE A 145 34.09 -19.19 2.25
CA ILE A 145 34.62 -17.96 2.88
C ILE A 145 35.49 -17.18 1.89
N ARG A 146 36.34 -17.85 1.12
CA ARG A 146 37.14 -17.21 0.06
C ARG A 146 36.27 -16.53 -1.00
N ILE A 147 35.14 -17.13 -1.39
CA ILE A 147 34.18 -16.53 -2.33
C ILE A 147 33.53 -15.29 -1.70
N TYR A 148 33.08 -15.38 -0.45
CA TYR A 148 32.42 -14.27 0.22
C TYR A 148 33.34 -13.06 0.39
N LEU A 149 34.59 -13.27 0.80
CA LEU A 149 35.61 -12.22 0.89
C LEU A 149 35.86 -11.54 -0.47
N ARG A 150 35.89 -12.31 -1.57
CA ARG A 150 36.02 -11.77 -2.94
C ARG A 150 34.79 -11.01 -3.38
N LEU A 151 33.60 -11.44 -2.95
CA LEU A 151 32.35 -10.71 -3.14
C LEU A 151 32.20 -9.52 -2.16
N GLY A 152 33.28 -9.13 -1.47
CA GLY A 152 33.32 -7.94 -0.61
C GLY A 152 32.56 -8.09 0.69
N PHE A 153 32.28 -9.31 1.14
CA PHE A 153 31.88 -9.54 2.52
C PHE A 153 33.06 -9.35 3.46
N GLU A 154 32.79 -8.81 4.64
CA GLU A 154 33.71 -8.65 5.76
C GLU A 154 33.20 -9.47 6.96
N PRO A 155 34.08 -9.86 7.89
CA PRO A 155 33.68 -10.46 9.17
C PRO A 155 32.62 -9.61 9.88
N TRP A 156 31.68 -10.27 10.54
CA TRP A 156 30.66 -9.63 11.35
C TRP A 156 30.54 -10.37 12.68
N LEU A 157 31.13 -9.81 13.74
CA LEU A 157 31.25 -10.51 15.03
C LEU A 157 29.93 -10.48 15.80
N VAL A 158 29.41 -11.65 16.18
CA VAL A 158 28.21 -11.80 17.03
C VAL A 158 28.49 -12.56 18.34
N ASP A 159 29.68 -13.15 18.47
CA ASP A 159 30.15 -13.86 19.65
C ASP A 159 31.66 -13.64 19.80
N GLU A 160 32.14 -13.56 21.04
CA GLU A 160 33.55 -13.29 21.37
C GLU A 160 34.49 -14.38 20.86
N ASN A 161 34.03 -15.64 20.79
CA ASN A 161 34.81 -16.74 20.26
C ASN A 161 35.19 -16.58 18.78
N GLN A 162 34.49 -15.70 18.05
CA GLN A 162 34.69 -15.52 16.62
C GLN A 162 35.97 -14.76 16.30
N ARG A 163 36.52 -13.96 17.22
CA ARG A 163 37.77 -13.22 16.98
C ARG A 163 38.90 -14.19 16.66
N ARG A 164 39.14 -15.14 17.57
CA ARG A 164 40.14 -16.19 17.40
C ARG A 164 39.86 -17.06 16.17
N ARG A 165 38.60 -17.44 15.94
CA ARG A 165 38.23 -18.29 14.80
C ARG A 165 38.45 -17.58 13.46
N TRP A 166 38.25 -16.27 13.38
CA TRP A 166 38.57 -15.50 12.17
C TRP A 166 40.08 -15.48 11.89
N THR A 167 40.92 -15.32 12.92
CA THR A 167 42.39 -15.45 12.79
C THR A 167 42.76 -16.84 12.26
N GLU A 168 42.24 -17.92 12.87
CA GLU A 168 42.49 -19.30 12.42
C GLU A 168 42.03 -19.53 10.96
N VAL A 169 40.89 -18.95 10.57
CA VAL A 169 40.41 -18.99 9.18
C VAL A 169 41.34 -18.25 8.22
N PHE A 170 41.87 -17.08 8.58
CA PHE A 170 42.79 -16.33 7.73
C PHE A 170 44.13 -17.04 7.53
N GLU A 171 44.65 -17.67 8.59
CA GLU A 171 45.82 -18.55 8.51
C GLU A 171 45.55 -19.75 7.60
N ALA A 172 44.42 -20.45 7.79
CA ALA A 172 44.04 -21.61 6.98
C ALA A 172 43.83 -21.24 5.49
N LEU A 173 43.36 -20.02 5.21
CA LEU A 173 43.27 -19.47 3.85
C LEU A 173 44.63 -19.09 3.25
N ARG A 174 45.70 -19.07 4.05
CA ARG A 174 47.04 -18.56 3.73
C ARG A 174 47.02 -17.10 3.30
N ARG A 175 46.25 -16.28 4.03
CA ARG A 175 46.04 -14.85 3.76
C ARG A 175 46.18 -14.02 5.06
N PRO A 176 47.36 -14.04 5.72
CA PRO A 176 47.56 -13.37 7.00
C PRO A 176 47.34 -11.84 6.93
N GLU A 177 47.49 -11.23 5.75
CA GLU A 177 47.22 -9.81 5.57
C GLU A 177 45.74 -9.42 5.75
N LEU A 178 44.82 -10.40 5.74
CA LEU A 178 43.41 -10.15 6.05
C LEU A 178 43.18 -9.84 7.54
N GLU A 179 44.06 -10.31 8.42
CA GLU A 179 44.00 -9.98 9.84
C GLU A 179 44.27 -8.49 10.05
N GLU A 180 45.29 -7.95 9.38
CA GLU A 180 45.57 -6.51 9.39
C GLU A 180 44.41 -5.71 8.75
N ARG A 181 43.92 -6.15 7.58
CA ARG A 181 42.80 -5.51 6.88
C ARG A 181 41.54 -5.41 7.75
N PHE A 182 41.26 -6.43 8.56
CA PHE A 182 40.06 -6.49 9.40
C PHE A 182 40.35 -6.27 10.88
N ALA A 183 41.54 -5.81 11.26
CA ALA A 183 41.95 -5.61 12.66
C ALA A 183 40.97 -4.73 13.43
N ALA A 184 40.48 -3.65 12.81
CA ALA A 184 39.48 -2.77 13.42
C ALA A 184 38.14 -3.47 13.69
N ILE A 185 37.73 -4.43 12.86
CA ILE A 185 36.53 -5.24 13.09
C ILE A 185 36.81 -6.27 14.18
N LEU A 186 37.96 -6.93 14.12
CA LEU A 186 38.38 -7.96 15.09
C LEU A 186 38.69 -7.41 16.48
N ALA A 187 38.94 -6.11 16.63
CA ALA A 187 39.05 -5.41 17.91
C ALA A 187 37.76 -4.65 18.29
N GLY A 188 36.80 -4.56 17.37
CA GLY A 188 35.56 -3.80 17.55
C GLY A 188 34.54 -4.47 18.47
N PRO A 189 33.46 -3.77 18.83
CA PRO A 189 32.40 -4.35 19.66
C PRO A 189 31.70 -5.51 18.94
N LEU A 190 31.19 -6.47 19.72
CA LEU A 190 30.25 -7.46 19.18
C LEU A 190 29.00 -6.75 18.65
N TRP A 191 28.46 -7.29 17.57
CA TRP A 191 27.18 -6.85 17.04
C TRP A 191 26.05 -7.36 17.94
N GLU A 192 25.38 -6.44 18.62
CA GLU A 192 24.18 -6.73 19.38
C GLU A 192 22.98 -6.77 18.45
N ARG A 193 22.21 -7.87 18.50
CA ARG A 193 20.98 -8.05 17.71
C ARG A 193 19.95 -6.93 17.95
N GLU A 194 20.01 -6.26 19.10
CA GLU A 194 19.19 -5.09 19.44
C GLU A 194 19.66 -3.78 18.77
N ARG A 195 20.90 -3.67 18.27
CA ARG A 195 21.39 -2.43 17.63
C ARG A 195 20.74 -2.11 16.29
N LEU A 196 20.24 -3.11 15.54
CA LEU A 196 19.38 -2.83 14.37
C LEU A 196 18.01 -2.25 14.75
N ARG A 197 17.54 -2.41 16.01
CA ARG A 197 16.41 -1.63 16.53
C ARG A 197 16.79 -0.18 16.86
N LYS A 198 18.08 0.13 17.07
CA LYS A 198 18.58 1.47 17.45
C LYS A 198 19.10 2.31 16.27
N ASP A 199 19.42 1.70 15.13
CA ASP A 199 19.60 2.42 13.86
C ASP A 199 18.25 2.83 13.24
N HIS A 200 17.15 2.26 13.75
CA HIS A 200 15.89 2.99 13.78
C HIS A 200 16.05 4.13 14.77
N VAL A 201 15.81 5.36 14.32
CA VAL A 201 15.64 6.52 15.20
C VAL A 201 14.80 6.07 16.39
N ASP A 202 15.44 5.93 17.54
CA ASP A 202 14.75 5.63 18.78
C ASP A 202 13.98 6.91 19.14
N TYR A 203 12.79 7.04 18.54
CA TYR A 203 11.88 8.13 18.83
C TYR A 203 11.54 8.15 20.32
N SER A 204 11.70 7.05 21.08
CA SER A 204 11.47 7.09 22.52
C SER A 204 12.40 8.09 23.23
N GLN A 205 13.66 8.26 22.76
CA GLN A 205 14.59 9.25 23.34
C GLN A 205 14.33 10.69 22.89
N ARG A 206 13.74 10.92 21.70
CA ARG A 206 13.25 12.26 21.28
C ARG A 206 11.90 12.62 21.92
N VAL A 207 11.09 11.62 22.28
CA VAL A 207 9.81 11.78 22.97
C VAL A 207 9.99 12.24 24.43
N VAL A 208 11.17 12.10 25.04
CA VAL A 208 11.41 12.52 26.44
C VAL A 208 11.40 14.05 26.65
N ARG A 209 11.33 14.89 25.60
CA ARG A 209 11.21 16.36 25.75
C ARG A 209 9.87 17.00 25.39
N LEU A 210 8.80 16.22 25.18
CA LEU A 210 7.49 16.77 24.77
C LEU A 210 6.40 16.84 25.86
N ARG A 211 6.76 16.80 27.15
CA ARG A 211 5.79 16.95 28.26
C ARG A 211 5.23 18.37 28.47
N ARG A 212 5.33 19.29 27.50
CA ARG A 212 4.90 20.70 27.67
C ARG A 212 4.04 21.28 26.54
N TRP A 213 3.41 20.44 25.72
CA TRP A 213 2.38 20.95 24.81
C TRP A 213 0.99 20.75 25.44
N HIS A 214 0.41 21.90 25.83
CA HIS A 214 -0.89 22.16 26.46
C HIS A 214 -1.05 21.80 27.96
N GLU A 215 -0.86 22.81 28.81
CA GLU A 215 -1.34 22.83 30.21
C GLU A 215 -2.87 23.01 30.31
N ASP A 216 -3.54 23.41 29.21
CA ASP A 216 -4.97 23.73 29.18
C ASP A 216 -5.88 22.61 28.61
N ARG A 217 -5.41 21.36 28.56
CA ARG A 217 -6.29 20.25 28.14
C ARG A 217 -7.40 20.07 29.18
N PRO A 218 -8.69 20.16 28.81
CA PRO A 218 -9.77 19.77 29.72
C PRO A 218 -9.57 18.31 30.13
N ALA A 219 -9.38 18.07 31.43
CA ALA A 219 -9.35 16.74 31.97
C ALA A 219 -10.75 16.11 31.85
N GLY A 220 -10.96 15.23 30.87
CA GLY A 220 -12.20 14.44 30.81
C GLY A 220 -12.74 14.10 29.43
N GLU A 221 -12.33 14.77 28.35
CA GLU A 221 -12.83 14.43 27.02
C GLU A 221 -12.00 13.32 26.38
N SER A 222 -12.34 12.10 26.74
CA SER A 222 -12.15 10.93 25.90
C SER A 222 -12.99 11.12 24.63
N THR A 223 -12.38 11.07 23.45
CA THR A 223 -13.10 10.96 22.17
C THR A 223 -14.12 9.83 22.32
N GLY A 224 -15.42 10.15 22.26
CA GLY A 224 -16.55 9.36 22.81
C GLY A 224 -16.81 7.95 22.27
N HIS A 225 -15.81 7.23 21.76
CA HIS A 225 -15.96 5.91 21.15
C HIS A 225 -14.94 4.84 21.57
N VAL A 226 -13.98 5.10 22.46
CA VAL A 226 -12.87 4.15 22.65
C VAL A 226 -13.09 3.19 23.83
N GLY A 227 -13.91 2.16 23.61
CA GLY A 227 -13.88 0.92 24.40
C GLY A 227 -12.59 0.08 24.20
N ASP A 228 -11.70 0.53 23.30
CA ASP A 228 -10.49 -0.19 22.87
C ASP A 228 -9.40 -0.25 23.95
N ALA A 229 -9.30 0.78 24.82
CA ALA A 229 -8.28 0.84 25.87
C ALA A 229 -8.47 -0.18 27.01
N ARG A 230 -9.66 -0.82 27.10
CA ARG A 230 -10.03 -1.76 28.17
C ARG A 230 -10.18 -3.20 27.70
N GLY A 231 -9.49 -3.55 26.60
CA GLY A 231 -9.41 -4.93 26.10
C GLY A 231 -8.28 -5.76 26.69
N ASP A 232 -7.47 -5.21 27.59
CA ASP A 232 -6.33 -5.91 28.20
C ASP A 232 -6.81 -6.90 29.26
N GLU A 233 -6.60 -8.19 28.97
CA GLU A 233 -6.97 -9.30 29.86
C GLU A 233 -6.27 -9.24 31.22
N SER A 234 -5.02 -8.78 31.25
CA SER A 234 -4.21 -8.72 32.47
C SER A 234 -4.67 -7.63 33.44
N LEU A 235 -5.29 -6.56 32.92
CA LEU A 235 -5.71 -5.38 33.69
C LEU A 235 -7.19 -5.38 34.01
N TYR A 236 -8.04 -5.69 33.04
CA TYR A 236 -9.49 -5.49 33.13
C TYR A 236 -10.29 -6.80 33.13
N LYS A 237 -9.64 -7.94 32.85
CA LYS A 237 -10.26 -9.27 32.76
C LYS A 237 -11.58 -9.33 31.96
N PRO A 238 -11.68 -8.71 30.76
CA PRO A 238 -12.89 -8.74 29.93
C PRO A 238 -13.42 -10.14 29.62
N SER A 239 -12.58 -11.19 29.64
CA SER A 239 -13.05 -12.58 29.51
C SER A 239 -14.08 -12.99 30.57
N ALA A 240 -14.08 -12.34 31.74
CA ALA A 240 -15.05 -12.59 32.80
C ALA A 240 -16.48 -12.16 32.42
N LEU A 241 -16.63 -11.21 31.49
CA LEU A 241 -17.92 -10.77 30.97
C LEU A 241 -18.51 -11.78 29.98
N GLY A 242 -17.66 -12.45 29.19
CA GLY A 242 -18.09 -13.50 28.27
C GLY A 242 -17.12 -13.80 27.14
N SER A 243 -17.62 -14.59 26.20
CA SER A 243 -16.94 -14.99 24.98
C SER A 243 -17.88 -14.88 23.79
N ALA A 244 -17.32 -14.76 22.59
CA ALA A 244 -18.10 -14.69 21.37
C ALA A 244 -17.59 -15.68 20.32
N GLU A 245 -18.46 -16.05 19.38
CA GLU A 245 -18.13 -16.86 18.21
C GLU A 245 -18.98 -16.45 16.99
N ALA A 246 -18.47 -16.77 15.80
CA ALA A 246 -19.22 -16.67 14.54
C ALA A 246 -19.34 -18.08 13.92
N SER A 247 -20.51 -18.41 13.36
CA SER A 247 -20.74 -19.74 12.74
C SER A 247 -19.96 -19.91 11.42
N VAL A 248 -19.58 -18.80 10.79
CA VAL A 248 -18.76 -18.77 9.58
C VAL A 248 -17.35 -18.30 9.94
N LYS A 249 -16.33 -19.06 9.52
CA LYS A 249 -14.92 -18.66 9.65
C LYS A 249 -14.30 -18.25 8.32
N ARG A 250 -14.80 -18.83 7.22
CA ARG A 250 -14.36 -18.58 5.85
C ARG A 250 -15.55 -18.55 4.92
N VAL A 251 -15.53 -17.64 3.95
CA VAL A 251 -16.59 -17.47 2.95
C VAL A 251 -15.99 -16.95 1.65
N ALA A 252 -16.53 -17.30 0.50
CA ALA A 252 -16.05 -16.75 -0.77
C ALA A 252 -16.54 -15.31 -0.98
N ALA A 253 -15.72 -14.49 -1.65
CA ALA A 253 -16.07 -13.12 -2.01
C ALA A 253 -17.39 -13.05 -2.79
N GLY A 254 -18.32 -12.21 -2.33
CA GLY A 254 -19.64 -12.06 -2.97
C GLY A 254 -20.61 -13.23 -2.76
N GLN A 255 -20.24 -14.28 -2.01
CA GLN A 255 -21.10 -15.44 -1.77
C GLN A 255 -22.34 -15.02 -0.97
N ASP A 256 -23.52 -15.53 -1.33
CA ASP A 256 -24.72 -15.38 -0.51
C ASP A 256 -24.79 -16.50 0.53
N GLN A 257 -24.46 -16.18 1.79
CA GLN A 257 -24.40 -17.15 2.87
C GLN A 257 -24.82 -16.51 4.21
N PRO A 258 -25.98 -16.89 4.77
CA PRO A 258 -26.37 -16.51 6.13
C PRO A 258 -25.37 -17.02 7.18
N PHE A 259 -25.29 -16.32 8.32
CA PHE A 259 -24.40 -16.69 9.42
C PHE A 259 -24.99 -16.32 10.79
N GLU A 260 -24.36 -16.80 11.86
CA GLU A 260 -24.75 -16.49 13.23
C GLU A 260 -23.60 -15.85 14.00
N LEU A 261 -23.91 -14.82 14.76
CA LEU A 261 -23.05 -14.26 15.82
C LEU A 261 -23.59 -14.72 17.16
N MET A 262 -22.72 -15.27 18.00
CA MET A 262 -23.14 -15.86 19.28
C MET A 262 -22.32 -15.25 20.40
N TYR A 263 -22.99 -14.88 21.49
CA TYR A 263 -22.37 -14.39 22.71
C TYR A 263 -22.72 -15.32 23.86
N ARG A 264 -21.71 -15.83 24.56
CA ARG A 264 -21.86 -16.64 25.77
C ARG A 264 -21.42 -15.82 26.98
N CYS A 265 -22.32 -15.62 27.93
CA CYS A 265 -22.06 -14.87 29.16
C CYS A 265 -21.01 -15.59 30.01
N GLY A 266 -20.06 -14.82 30.55
CA GLY A 266 -19.01 -15.32 31.44
C GLY A 266 -19.46 -15.34 32.90
N SER A 267 -18.49 -15.47 33.80
CA SER A 267 -18.71 -15.49 35.25
C SER A 267 -19.42 -14.25 35.81
N VAL A 268 -19.34 -13.11 35.11
CA VAL A 268 -20.04 -11.87 35.47
C VAL A 268 -21.37 -11.82 34.73
N ALA A 269 -22.47 -11.95 35.48
CA ALA A 269 -23.81 -11.89 34.93
C ALA A 269 -24.14 -10.50 34.35
N LEU A 270 -24.71 -10.47 33.14
CA LEU A 270 -25.18 -9.25 32.50
C LEU A 270 -26.66 -9.03 32.84
N ARG A 271 -26.98 -7.86 33.41
CA ARG A 271 -28.34 -7.54 33.88
C ARG A 271 -29.04 -6.56 32.94
N ARG A 272 -30.32 -6.30 33.19
CA ARG A 272 -31.09 -5.26 32.51
C ARG A 272 -30.29 -3.95 32.39
N GLY A 273 -30.21 -3.42 31.16
CA GLY A 273 -29.43 -2.24 30.80
C GLY A 273 -28.07 -2.56 30.18
N ALA A 274 -27.52 -3.76 30.39
CA ALA A 274 -26.30 -4.20 29.73
C ALA A 274 -26.53 -4.42 28.23
N SER A 275 -25.49 -4.22 27.43
CA SER A 275 -25.51 -4.48 25.99
C SER A 275 -24.23 -5.12 25.49
N VAL A 276 -24.36 -5.93 24.44
CA VAL A 276 -23.25 -6.53 23.71
C VAL A 276 -23.34 -6.08 22.26
N LEU A 277 -22.25 -5.55 21.72
CA LEU A 277 -22.15 -5.07 20.35
C LEU A 277 -21.00 -5.77 19.63
N PHE A 278 -21.31 -6.45 18.53
CA PHE A 278 -20.36 -6.92 17.54
C PHE A 278 -20.07 -5.76 16.58
N TRP A 279 -19.01 -5.02 16.89
CA TRP A 279 -18.61 -3.82 16.18
C TRP A 279 -17.62 -4.15 15.07
N MET A 280 -17.87 -3.65 13.87
CA MET A 280 -16.98 -3.83 12.72
C MET A 280 -16.28 -2.52 12.39
N PRO A 281 -14.93 -2.52 12.28
CA PRO A 281 -14.19 -1.40 11.73
C PRO A 281 -14.43 -1.33 10.21
N GLY A 282 -14.56 -0.11 9.68
CA GLY A 282 -14.85 0.15 8.27
C GLY A 282 -16.03 1.11 8.12
N GLN A 283 -16.02 1.90 7.05
CA GLN A 283 -17.17 2.74 6.68
C GLN A 283 -18.24 2.00 5.85
N GLY A 284 -18.02 0.71 5.54
CA GLY A 284 -18.95 -0.14 4.79
C GLY A 284 -19.28 -1.44 5.51
N SER A 285 -20.37 -2.10 5.11
CA SER A 285 -20.79 -3.37 5.71
C SER A 285 -19.98 -4.57 5.20
N LEU A 286 -20.05 -5.70 5.91
CA LEU A 286 -19.45 -6.98 5.48
C LEU A 286 -20.14 -7.64 4.28
N GLY A 287 -21.17 -7.00 3.73
CA GLY A 287 -22.00 -7.57 2.67
C GLY A 287 -23.31 -6.80 2.52
N ALA A 288 -24.43 -7.48 2.73
CA ALA A 288 -25.71 -6.82 2.95
C ALA A 288 -25.70 -6.05 4.28
N ALA A 289 -26.30 -4.85 4.28
CA ALA A 289 -26.50 -4.09 5.50
C ALA A 289 -27.39 -4.90 6.48
N PRO A 290 -26.91 -5.19 7.71
CA PRO A 290 -27.75 -5.81 8.73
C PRO A 290 -28.95 -4.92 9.06
N GLN A 291 -30.11 -5.54 9.30
CA GLN A 291 -31.37 -4.82 9.57
C GLN A 291 -32.38 -5.68 10.34
N VAL A 292 -33.38 -5.04 10.96
CA VAL A 292 -34.47 -5.69 11.73
C VAL A 292 -35.86 -5.30 11.22
N GLU A 293 -35.91 -4.58 10.11
CA GLU A 293 -37.10 -3.89 9.59
C GLU A 293 -37.94 -4.82 8.70
N ASN A 294 -37.30 -5.53 7.77
CA ASN A 294 -38.00 -6.33 6.77
C ASN A 294 -37.41 -7.75 6.63
N PRO A 295 -38.11 -8.81 7.07
CA PRO A 295 -37.63 -10.19 6.97
C PRO A 295 -37.45 -10.69 5.54
N ALA A 296 -38.04 -10.03 4.54
CA ALA A 296 -37.87 -10.37 3.13
C ALA A 296 -36.63 -9.73 2.48
N TRP A 297 -35.91 -8.87 3.19
CA TRP A 297 -34.70 -8.22 2.68
C TRP A 297 -33.43 -8.88 3.21
N PRO A 298 -32.34 -8.94 2.41
CA PRO A 298 -31.06 -9.47 2.85
C PRO A 298 -30.57 -8.83 4.16
N GLY A 299 -29.82 -9.59 4.96
CA GLY A 299 -29.27 -9.09 6.22
C GLY A 299 -30.27 -8.95 7.37
N TYR A 300 -31.51 -9.46 7.24
CA TYR A 300 -32.46 -9.49 8.36
C TYR A 300 -31.91 -10.28 9.56
N ILE A 301 -32.00 -9.69 10.75
CA ILE A 301 -31.49 -10.26 11.99
C ILE A 301 -32.64 -10.90 12.78
N GLN A 302 -32.44 -12.15 13.17
CA GLN A 302 -33.28 -12.86 14.13
C GLN A 302 -32.45 -13.15 15.38
N ALA A 303 -33.02 -12.98 16.56
CA ALA A 303 -32.33 -13.24 17.82
C ALA A 303 -33.00 -14.36 18.61
N GLU A 304 -32.17 -15.21 19.22
CA GLU A 304 -32.57 -16.22 20.19
C GLU A 304 -31.83 -15.95 21.50
N ALA A 305 -32.56 -15.89 22.61
CA ALA A 305 -32.05 -15.64 23.94
C ALA A 305 -32.61 -16.69 24.92
N PRO A 306 -31.94 -16.97 26.04
CA PRO A 306 -32.47 -17.88 27.05
C PRO A 306 -33.76 -17.31 27.66
N PRO A 307 -34.66 -18.16 28.18
CA PRO A 307 -35.90 -17.69 28.83
C PRO A 307 -35.69 -16.75 30.02
N SER A 308 -34.49 -16.72 30.60
CA SER A 308 -34.06 -15.85 31.71
C SER A 308 -33.85 -14.38 31.31
N ALA A 309 -33.80 -14.06 30.00
CA ALA A 309 -33.51 -12.72 29.51
C ALA A 309 -34.40 -12.30 28.33
N GLY A 310 -35.06 -11.15 28.47
CA GLY A 310 -35.66 -10.44 27.36
C GLY A 310 -34.64 -9.48 26.73
N ILE A 311 -34.51 -9.51 25.40
CA ILE A 311 -33.53 -8.70 24.66
C ILE A 311 -34.17 -7.82 23.59
N GLU A 312 -33.54 -6.69 23.34
CA GLU A 312 -33.77 -5.81 22.19
C GLU A 312 -32.57 -5.93 21.25
N ILE A 313 -32.80 -6.17 19.95
CA ILE A 313 -31.70 -6.22 18.96
C ILE A 313 -31.16 -4.80 18.75
N LEU A 314 -29.85 -4.66 18.83
CA LEU A 314 -29.15 -3.44 18.47
C LEU A 314 -28.65 -3.57 17.03
N CYS A 315 -29.07 -2.64 16.19
CA CYS A 315 -28.49 -2.44 14.88
C CYS A 315 -27.98 -0.99 14.83
N GLU A 316 -26.73 -0.79 15.26
CA GLU A 316 -26.06 0.50 15.15
C GLU A 316 -25.68 0.71 13.68
N LYS A 317 -26.58 1.36 12.95
CA LYS A 317 -26.25 2.05 11.72
C LYS A 317 -25.72 3.42 12.17
N ASN A 318 -24.48 3.77 11.87
CA ASN A 318 -24.09 5.16 12.04
C ASN A 318 -25.06 6.02 11.22
N ARG A 319 -25.52 7.13 11.84
CA ARG A 319 -26.59 7.96 11.29
C ARG A 319 -26.21 8.39 9.87
N LEU A 320 -27.17 8.21 8.96
CA LEU A 320 -27.18 8.74 7.60
C LEU A 320 -26.50 10.10 7.53
N LEU A 321 -25.33 10.16 6.89
CA LEU A 321 -25.03 11.31 6.05
C LEU A 321 -25.92 11.15 4.82
N SER A 322 -27.17 11.60 4.94
CA SER A 322 -28.02 11.87 3.78
C SER A 322 -27.30 12.93 2.98
N LEU A 323 -26.48 12.50 2.01
CA LEU A 323 -25.77 13.39 1.10
C LEU A 323 -26.76 14.27 0.32
N GLU A 324 -28.04 13.90 0.23
CA GLU A 324 -29.04 14.69 -0.48
C GLU A 324 -29.57 15.91 0.29
N ARG A 325 -29.42 16.01 1.62
CA ARG A 325 -30.13 17.05 2.40
C ARG A 325 -29.35 17.79 3.47
N GLY A 326 -28.09 17.46 3.77
CA GLY A 326 -27.30 18.20 4.77
C GLY A 326 -27.86 18.17 6.21
N GLU A 327 -28.99 17.51 6.45
CA GLU A 327 -29.58 17.29 7.76
C GLU A 327 -29.34 15.85 8.22
N ASN A 328 -29.13 15.69 9.53
CA ASN A 328 -29.08 14.40 10.22
C ASN A 328 -30.51 13.81 10.25
N PRO A 329 -30.91 12.88 9.36
CA PRO A 329 -32.28 12.42 9.32
C PRO A 329 -32.44 11.37 10.41
N GLY A 330 -33.23 11.64 11.43
CA GLY A 330 -33.68 10.63 12.39
C GLY A 330 -34.67 9.62 11.80
N GLY A 331 -34.50 9.19 10.54
CA GLY A 331 -35.41 8.30 9.80
C GLY A 331 -34.67 7.30 8.88
N GLU A 332 -35.42 6.35 8.29
CA GLU A 332 -34.87 5.25 7.48
C GLU A 332 -34.19 5.70 6.17
N PRO A 333 -33.18 4.94 5.67
CA PRO A 333 -32.51 5.23 4.40
C PRO A 333 -33.45 5.05 3.19
N ARG A 334 -33.39 5.99 2.24
CA ARG A 334 -34.07 5.86 0.93
C ARG A 334 -33.15 5.23 -0.12
N PRO A 335 -33.71 4.66 -1.21
CA PRO A 335 -32.92 4.21 -2.35
C PRO A 335 -32.07 5.37 -2.91
N GLY A 336 -30.74 5.25 -2.86
CA GLY A 336 -29.80 6.27 -3.35
C GLY A 336 -29.00 7.00 -2.26
N GLU A 337 -29.34 6.84 -0.98
CA GLU A 337 -28.59 7.45 0.12
C GLU A 337 -27.36 6.60 0.52
N LEU A 338 -26.23 7.28 0.73
CA LEU A 338 -24.97 6.66 1.13
C LEU A 338 -24.98 6.41 2.65
N VAL A 339 -25.00 5.14 3.07
CA VAL A 339 -24.77 4.77 4.46
C VAL A 339 -23.26 4.72 4.68
N VAL A 340 -22.70 5.69 5.40
CA VAL A 340 -21.27 5.77 5.72
C VAL A 340 -21.08 5.67 7.22
N GLY A 341 -20.39 4.63 7.67
CA GLY A 341 -19.94 4.51 9.06
C GLY A 341 -19.87 3.06 9.57
N PRO A 342 -19.24 2.85 10.74
CA PRO A 342 -19.19 1.55 11.39
C PRO A 342 -20.60 1.00 11.62
N ILE A 343 -20.77 -0.28 11.29
CA ILE A 343 -21.99 -1.02 11.52
C ILE A 343 -21.76 -1.93 12.72
N GLY A 344 -22.60 -1.78 13.74
CA GLY A 344 -22.62 -2.64 14.91
C GLY A 344 -23.90 -3.47 14.94
N VAL A 345 -23.78 -4.78 15.12
CA VAL A 345 -24.93 -5.66 15.38
C VAL A 345 -24.81 -6.20 16.79
N GLY A 346 -25.89 -6.25 17.54
CA GLY A 346 -25.81 -6.61 18.95
C GLY A 346 -27.17 -6.78 19.60
N PHE A 347 -27.18 -6.73 20.93
CA PHE A 347 -28.41 -6.76 21.71
C PHE A 347 -28.25 -6.00 23.03
N ARG A 348 -29.37 -5.54 23.58
CA ARG A 348 -29.50 -4.98 24.93
C ARG A 348 -30.44 -5.83 25.75
N ILE A 349 -30.10 -6.07 27.01
CA ILE A 349 -30.98 -6.77 27.95
C ILE A 349 -32.02 -5.77 28.45
N VAL A 350 -33.29 -5.99 28.13
CA VAL A 350 -34.41 -5.14 28.54
C VAL A 350 -35.19 -5.72 29.71
N GLU A 351 -35.13 -7.04 29.90
CA GLU A 351 -35.76 -7.77 30.99
C GLU A 351 -34.88 -8.93 31.47
N GLY A 352 -34.90 -9.24 32.76
CA GLY A 352 -34.13 -10.35 33.31
C GLY A 352 -32.61 -10.13 33.31
N ALA A 353 -31.86 -11.23 33.14
CA ALA A 353 -30.40 -11.25 33.12
C ALA A 353 -29.84 -12.49 32.40
N LEU A 354 -28.63 -12.39 31.85
CA LEU A 354 -27.85 -13.53 31.39
C LEU A 354 -26.95 -14.02 32.53
N ALA A 355 -27.09 -15.29 32.88
CA ALA A 355 -26.23 -15.98 33.84
C ALA A 355 -24.99 -16.60 33.14
N GLU A 356 -24.01 -17.03 33.92
CA GLU A 356 -22.83 -17.70 33.38
C GLU A 356 -23.23 -18.90 32.50
N GLY A 357 -22.69 -18.94 31.28
CA GLY A 357 -22.97 -19.99 30.30
C GLY A 357 -24.21 -19.74 29.42
N ASP A 358 -25.09 -18.81 29.79
CA ASP A 358 -26.21 -18.39 28.94
C ASP A 358 -25.70 -17.86 27.61
N THR A 359 -26.41 -18.17 26.53
CA THR A 359 -26.00 -17.81 25.16
C THR A 359 -27.09 -17.06 24.43
N VAL A 360 -26.74 -15.93 23.81
CA VAL A 360 -27.58 -15.21 22.85
C VAL A 360 -27.05 -15.47 21.44
N ARG A 361 -27.94 -15.77 20.49
CA ARG A 361 -27.62 -16.03 19.08
C ARG A 361 -28.30 -14.99 18.21
N LEU A 362 -27.54 -14.36 17.32
CA LEU A 362 -28.04 -13.43 16.30
C LEU A 362 -27.84 -14.08 14.93
N ALA A 363 -28.91 -14.62 14.35
CA ALA A 363 -28.90 -15.18 13.00
C ALA A 363 -29.15 -14.08 11.97
N ILE A 364 -28.20 -13.89 11.05
CA ILE A 364 -28.18 -12.78 10.09
C ILE A 364 -28.38 -13.33 8.67
N GLY A 365 -29.40 -12.82 7.98
CA GLY A 365 -29.74 -13.19 6.61
C GLY A 365 -30.42 -14.55 6.46
N LYS A 366 -30.83 -15.20 7.54
CA LYS A 366 -31.40 -16.57 7.52
C LYS A 366 -32.64 -16.70 6.62
N THR A 367 -33.43 -15.63 6.48
CA THR A 367 -34.70 -15.61 5.71
C THR A 367 -34.52 -15.20 4.25
N ALA A 368 -33.60 -14.28 3.95
CA ALA A 368 -33.50 -13.61 2.65
C ALA A 368 -32.04 -13.47 2.15
N GLY A 369 -31.14 -14.30 2.67
CA GLY A 369 -29.73 -14.30 2.30
C GLY A 369 -28.89 -13.24 3.01
N PHE A 370 -27.58 -13.40 2.89
CA PHE A 370 -26.56 -12.45 3.24
C PHE A 370 -25.46 -12.48 2.16
N PRO A 371 -25.54 -11.65 1.10
CA PRO A 371 -24.47 -11.49 0.13
C PRO A 371 -23.25 -10.85 0.79
N TRP A 372 -22.18 -11.61 0.94
CA TRP A 372 -20.93 -11.13 1.53
C TRP A 372 -20.21 -10.13 0.63
N LYS A 373 -19.32 -9.34 1.23
CA LYS A 373 -18.47 -8.36 0.54
C LYS A 373 -17.63 -9.03 -0.55
N ARG A 374 -17.37 -8.31 -1.64
CA ARG A 374 -16.60 -8.81 -2.79
C ARG A 374 -15.09 -8.67 -2.59
N LEU A 375 -14.66 -7.81 -1.68
CA LEU A 375 -13.25 -7.69 -1.31
C LEU A 375 -12.84 -8.78 -0.31
N ALA A 376 -12.01 -9.70 -0.81
CA ALA A 376 -11.32 -10.70 -0.01
C ALA A 376 -10.43 -10.07 1.06
N GLY A 377 -10.21 -10.81 2.13
CA GLY A 377 -9.34 -10.45 3.23
C GLY A 377 -9.94 -10.76 4.59
N ARG A 378 -9.15 -10.45 5.61
CA ARG A 378 -9.50 -10.64 7.02
C ARG A 378 -10.51 -9.58 7.46
N LYS A 379 -11.63 -10.01 8.02
CA LYS A 379 -12.69 -9.16 8.58
C LYS A 379 -12.80 -9.40 10.07
N GLU A 380 -12.66 -8.35 10.86
CA GLU A 380 -12.70 -8.44 12.32
C GLU A 380 -13.99 -7.87 12.89
N PHE A 381 -14.51 -8.51 13.93
CA PHE A 381 -15.51 -7.92 14.83
C PHE A 381 -14.87 -7.71 16.20
N LYS A 382 -14.85 -6.47 16.68
CA LYS A 382 -14.60 -6.19 18.10
C LYS A 382 -15.90 -6.42 18.85
N VAL A 383 -15.86 -7.24 19.90
CA VAL A 383 -17.03 -7.46 20.74
C VAL A 383 -16.94 -6.53 21.93
N ILE A 384 -17.79 -5.51 21.95
CA ILE A 384 -17.87 -4.50 23.00
C ILE A 384 -19.01 -4.88 23.94
N VAL A 385 -18.70 -5.00 25.22
CA VAL A 385 -19.66 -5.27 26.28
C VAL A 385 -19.80 -4.01 27.13
N ASP A 386 -21.01 -3.47 27.22
CA ASP A 386 -21.40 -2.45 28.18
C ASP A 386 -22.14 -3.16 29.32
N PRO A 387 -21.53 -3.31 30.51
CA PRO A 387 -22.19 -3.99 31.63
C PRO A 387 -23.41 -3.23 32.19
N GLY A 388 -23.60 -1.96 31.82
CA GLY A 388 -24.64 -1.08 32.35
C GLY A 388 -24.33 -0.54 33.74
N GLY A 389 -25.26 0.22 34.33
CA GLY A 389 -25.15 0.70 35.71
C GLY A 389 -24.06 1.76 35.98
N GLY A 390 -23.49 2.37 34.93
CA GLY A 390 -22.38 3.31 35.04
C GLY A 390 -21.00 2.65 34.99
N GLU A 391 -20.95 1.32 34.86
CA GLU A 391 -19.71 0.60 34.63
C GLU A 391 -19.12 0.93 33.26
N PRO A 392 -17.78 0.93 33.14
CA PRO A 392 -17.12 1.24 31.89
C PRO A 392 -17.31 0.12 30.85
N ARG A 393 -17.51 0.52 29.59
CA ARG A 393 -17.50 -0.40 28.46
C ARG A 393 -16.15 -1.10 28.35
N MET A 394 -16.18 -2.39 28.01
CA MET A 394 -14.99 -3.22 27.81
C MET A 394 -15.06 -3.91 26.45
N ARG A 395 -13.90 -4.25 25.89
CA ARG A 395 -13.78 -5.04 24.67
C ARG A 395 -13.32 -6.45 25.06
N LEU A 396 -13.93 -7.50 24.50
CA LEU A 396 -13.40 -8.85 24.66
C LEU A 396 -11.96 -8.94 24.11
N PRO A 397 -11.09 -9.76 24.70
CA PRO A 397 -9.65 -9.74 24.40
C PRO A 397 -9.34 -10.19 22.96
N GLU A 398 -10.02 -11.25 22.50
CA GLU A 398 -9.88 -11.78 21.15
C GLU A 398 -10.99 -11.25 20.22
N PRO A 399 -10.66 -10.65 19.07
CA PRO A 399 -11.67 -10.27 18.08
C PRO A 399 -12.20 -11.52 17.36
N LEU A 400 -13.45 -11.47 16.90
CA LEU A 400 -13.93 -12.47 15.95
C LEU A 400 -13.36 -12.19 14.59
N VAL A 401 -12.96 -13.25 13.89
CA VAL A 401 -12.33 -13.14 12.57
C VAL A 401 -13.08 -14.01 11.57
N VAL A 402 -13.52 -13.37 10.48
CA VAL A 402 -14.02 -14.05 9.28
C VAL A 402 -13.08 -13.74 8.13
N GLU A 403 -12.64 -14.77 7.42
CA GLU A 403 -11.75 -14.63 6.26
C GLU A 403 -12.59 -14.73 4.98
N ILE A 404 -12.69 -13.64 4.23
CA ILE A 404 -13.29 -13.65 2.89
C ILE A 404 -12.22 -14.10 1.90
N LEU A 405 -12.45 -15.21 1.22
CA LEU A 405 -11.54 -15.80 0.25
C LEU A 405 -11.75 -15.20 -1.14
N PRO A 406 -10.68 -15.02 -1.95
CA PRO A 406 -10.82 -14.64 -3.35
C PRO A 406 -11.57 -15.73 -4.14
N LEU A 407 -12.15 -15.35 -5.27
CA LEU A 407 -12.72 -16.29 -6.23
C LEU A 407 -11.62 -16.94 -7.09
N GLU A 408 -12.04 -17.77 -8.05
CA GLU A 408 -11.16 -18.34 -9.06
C GLU A 408 -10.40 -17.26 -9.86
N PRO A 409 -9.20 -17.60 -10.38
CA PRO A 409 -8.46 -16.72 -11.28
C PRO A 409 -9.29 -16.25 -12.48
N ASP A 410 -9.30 -14.95 -12.74
CA ASP A 410 -10.04 -14.29 -13.82
C ASP A 410 -9.09 -13.60 -14.81
N ARG A 411 -8.08 -12.88 -14.31
CA ARG A 411 -7.12 -12.16 -15.14
C ARG A 411 -5.72 -12.10 -14.55
N LEU A 412 -4.76 -11.78 -15.42
CA LEU A 412 -3.43 -11.34 -15.00
C LEU A 412 -3.35 -9.82 -15.03
N GLU A 413 -2.62 -9.25 -14.08
CA GLU A 413 -2.23 -7.85 -14.07
C GLU A 413 -0.70 -7.79 -14.10
N ILE A 414 -0.14 -6.98 -15.00
CA ILE A 414 1.31 -6.82 -15.17
C ILE A 414 1.72 -5.37 -15.01
N PHE A 415 2.77 -5.14 -14.25
CA PHE A 415 3.33 -3.83 -13.98
C PHE A 415 4.76 -3.73 -14.47
N LEU A 416 5.06 -2.65 -15.17
CA LEU A 416 6.41 -2.17 -15.43
C LEU A 416 6.62 -0.89 -14.59
N PRO A 417 7.85 -0.57 -14.14
CA PRO A 417 8.08 0.74 -13.55
C PRO A 417 7.80 1.81 -14.61
N PRO A 418 7.22 2.97 -14.24
CA PRO A 418 6.75 3.92 -15.26
C PRO A 418 7.89 4.60 -16.04
N SER A 419 9.11 4.58 -15.47
CA SER A 419 10.34 4.93 -16.17
C SER A 419 11.41 3.84 -16.00
N HIS A 420 12.34 3.73 -16.95
CA HIS A 420 13.43 2.76 -16.93
C HIS A 420 14.76 3.32 -17.42
N ASP A 421 15.86 2.88 -16.79
CA ASP A 421 17.21 3.07 -17.31
C ASP A 421 17.39 2.25 -18.61
N PRO A 422 17.68 2.89 -19.77
CA PRO A 422 17.87 2.22 -21.05
C PRO A 422 19.00 1.18 -21.07
N ALA A 423 19.94 1.25 -20.12
CA ALA A 423 21.09 0.35 -20.03
C ALA A 423 20.88 -0.80 -19.05
N GLN A 424 19.83 -0.77 -18.23
CA GLN A 424 19.59 -1.79 -17.20
C GLN A 424 18.40 -2.69 -17.54
N PRO A 425 18.44 -3.96 -17.11
CA PRO A 425 17.29 -4.83 -17.21
C PRO A 425 16.07 -4.27 -16.46
N LEU A 426 14.92 -4.29 -17.12
CA LEU A 426 13.64 -3.87 -16.54
C LEU A 426 12.99 -5.03 -15.80
N ARG A 427 12.29 -4.79 -14.70
CA ARG A 427 11.52 -5.84 -14.03
C ARG A 427 10.03 -5.69 -14.23
N ALA A 428 9.44 -6.76 -14.77
CA ALA A 428 8.01 -6.95 -14.80
C ALA A 428 7.56 -7.67 -13.52
N ALA A 429 6.46 -7.18 -12.94
CA ALA A 429 5.74 -7.88 -11.87
C ALA A 429 4.39 -8.34 -12.41
N VAL A 430 4.03 -9.58 -12.14
CA VAL A 430 2.74 -10.18 -12.54
C VAL A 430 1.98 -10.56 -11.28
N THR A 431 0.66 -10.33 -11.29
CA THR A 431 -0.25 -10.80 -10.26
C THR A 431 -1.49 -11.41 -10.87
N VAL A 432 -2.05 -12.43 -10.21
CA VAL A 432 -3.29 -13.10 -10.61
C VAL A 432 -4.44 -12.50 -9.81
N ARG A 433 -5.49 -12.08 -10.52
CA ARG A 433 -6.67 -11.43 -9.95
C ARG A 433 -7.94 -12.23 -10.24
N ASP A 434 -8.89 -12.18 -9.31
CA ASP A 434 -10.26 -12.59 -9.59
C ASP A 434 -11.08 -11.44 -10.21
N ARG A 435 -12.33 -11.73 -10.58
CA ARG A 435 -13.25 -10.74 -11.16
C ARG A 435 -13.55 -9.55 -10.23
N TYR A 436 -13.17 -9.63 -8.96
CA TYR A 436 -13.33 -8.56 -7.97
C TYR A 436 -12.03 -7.83 -7.61
N ASP A 437 -10.95 -8.08 -8.37
CA ASP A 437 -9.61 -7.52 -8.13
C ASP A 437 -8.94 -7.99 -6.83
N ASN A 438 -9.35 -9.15 -6.30
CA ASN A 438 -8.63 -9.80 -5.23
C ASN A 438 -7.42 -10.55 -5.77
N ARG A 439 -6.28 -10.55 -5.05
CA ARG A 439 -5.16 -11.46 -5.37
C ARG A 439 -5.62 -12.91 -5.16
N VAL A 440 -5.42 -13.74 -6.17
CA VAL A 440 -5.73 -15.18 -6.10
C VAL A 440 -4.45 -15.97 -5.89
N ALA A 441 -4.44 -16.87 -4.91
CA ALA A 441 -3.35 -17.83 -4.74
C ALA A 441 -3.30 -18.75 -5.97
N TYR A 442 -2.23 -18.64 -6.76
CA TYR A 442 -2.04 -19.42 -7.98
C TYR A 442 -0.55 -19.69 -8.21
N ASP A 443 -0.21 -20.97 -8.39
CA ASP A 443 1.12 -21.43 -8.74
C ASP A 443 1.13 -21.87 -10.21
N GLY A 444 2.04 -21.31 -11.01
CA GLY A 444 2.08 -21.60 -12.45
C GLY A 444 3.09 -20.76 -13.22
N MET A 445 2.90 -20.65 -14.53
CA MET A 445 3.80 -19.93 -15.43
C MET A 445 3.02 -18.89 -16.23
N ALA A 446 3.55 -17.67 -16.29
CA ALA A 446 3.06 -16.62 -17.17
C ALA A 446 4.15 -16.26 -18.21
N ALA A 447 3.78 -16.24 -19.48
CA ALA A 447 4.63 -15.73 -20.54
C ALA A 447 4.49 -14.21 -20.60
N ILE A 448 5.63 -13.53 -20.63
CA ILE A 448 5.74 -12.08 -20.77
C ILE A 448 6.44 -11.79 -22.09
N GLU A 449 5.77 -11.04 -22.94
CA GLU A 449 6.21 -10.70 -24.28
C GLU A 449 6.36 -9.19 -24.41
N THR A 450 7.49 -8.76 -24.98
CA THR A 450 7.70 -7.38 -25.41
C THR A 450 8.19 -7.37 -26.85
N ALA A 451 8.36 -6.19 -27.45
CA ALA A 451 9.03 -6.08 -28.74
C ALA A 451 10.44 -6.69 -28.65
N GLY A 452 10.65 -7.84 -29.29
CA GLY A 452 11.95 -8.50 -29.42
C GLY A 452 12.36 -9.49 -28.32
N GLN A 453 11.52 -9.77 -27.31
CA GLN A 453 11.84 -10.79 -26.30
C GLN A 453 10.60 -11.46 -25.70
N ARG A 454 10.81 -12.70 -25.26
CA ARG A 454 9.85 -13.49 -24.49
C ARG A 454 10.53 -14.02 -23.23
N LYS A 455 9.88 -13.87 -22.08
CA LYS A 455 10.33 -14.35 -20.78
C LYS A 455 9.21 -15.12 -20.10
N ILE A 456 9.58 -16.02 -19.19
CA ILE A 456 8.62 -16.68 -18.31
C ILE A 456 8.77 -16.12 -16.90
N ALA A 457 7.65 -15.75 -16.29
CA ALA A 457 7.53 -15.50 -14.87
C ALA A 457 6.88 -16.71 -14.20
N TYR A 458 7.55 -17.27 -13.20
CA TYR A 458 6.96 -18.29 -12.33
C TYR A 458 6.10 -17.60 -11.27
N LEU A 459 4.81 -17.94 -11.28
CA LEU A 459 3.82 -17.48 -10.33
C LEU A 459 3.89 -18.37 -9.09
N CYS A 460 3.96 -17.74 -7.92
CA CYS A 460 3.86 -18.38 -6.63
C CYS A 460 2.91 -17.56 -5.77
N GLU A 461 1.86 -18.18 -5.22
CA GLU A 461 0.79 -17.48 -4.47
C GLU A 461 0.20 -16.29 -5.27
N GLY A 462 0.09 -16.47 -6.59
CA GLY A 462 -0.44 -15.46 -7.51
C GLY A 462 0.51 -14.31 -7.80
N LEU A 463 1.80 -14.41 -7.47
CA LEU A 463 2.81 -13.38 -7.71
C LEU A 463 3.97 -13.91 -8.56
N GLY A 464 4.34 -13.17 -9.61
CA GLY A 464 5.46 -13.49 -10.49
C GLY A 464 6.35 -12.30 -10.77
N ARG A 465 7.61 -12.57 -11.11
CA ARG A 465 8.55 -11.56 -11.59
C ARG A 465 9.39 -12.09 -12.74
N ALA A 466 9.75 -11.22 -13.67
CA ALA A 466 10.74 -11.51 -14.69
C ALA A 466 11.63 -10.29 -14.95
N SER A 467 12.90 -10.56 -15.24
CA SER A 467 13.82 -9.56 -15.76
C SER A 467 13.75 -9.55 -17.28
N LEU A 468 13.33 -8.42 -17.83
CA LEU A 468 13.31 -8.11 -19.25
C LEU A 468 14.66 -7.48 -19.61
N ALA A 469 15.20 -7.84 -20.77
CA ALA A 469 16.40 -7.20 -21.31
C ALA A 469 16.17 -5.70 -21.52
N PRO A 470 17.23 -4.86 -21.44
CA PRO A 470 17.10 -3.42 -21.66
C PRO A 470 16.45 -3.09 -23.00
N ALA A 471 15.60 -2.07 -23.02
CA ALA A 471 15.11 -1.48 -24.26
C ALA A 471 16.04 -0.32 -24.63
N ASN A 472 16.62 -0.32 -25.83
CA ASN A 472 17.59 0.67 -26.30
C ASN A 472 17.00 2.09 -26.44
N GLY A 473 16.63 2.73 -25.32
CA GLY A 473 16.08 4.08 -25.25
C GLY A 473 14.64 4.24 -25.76
N ALA A 474 13.92 3.15 -26.02
CA ALA A 474 12.55 3.18 -26.54
C ALA A 474 11.52 2.94 -25.43
N PRO A 475 10.34 3.59 -25.46
CA PRO A 475 9.20 3.21 -24.64
C PRO A 475 8.89 1.71 -24.77
N LEU A 476 8.68 1.04 -23.64
CA LEU A 476 8.42 -0.39 -23.57
C LEU A 476 7.04 -0.67 -23.00
N ARG A 477 6.39 -1.68 -23.56
CA ARG A 477 5.19 -2.30 -22.98
C ARG A 477 5.33 -3.81 -23.07
N ALA A 478 4.85 -4.47 -22.02
CA ALA A 478 4.77 -5.91 -21.94
C ALA A 478 3.31 -6.40 -22.05
N ILE A 479 3.15 -7.54 -22.71
CA ILE A 479 1.92 -8.33 -22.76
C ILE A 479 2.17 -9.59 -21.93
N VAL A 480 1.24 -9.95 -21.05
CA VAL A 480 1.30 -11.17 -20.26
C VAL A 480 0.18 -12.13 -20.63
N SER A 481 0.48 -13.42 -20.68
CA SER A 481 -0.50 -14.49 -20.88
C SER A 481 -0.14 -15.72 -20.04
N CYS A 482 -1.12 -16.57 -19.75
CA CYS A 482 -0.92 -17.85 -19.05
C CYS A 482 -1.76 -18.92 -19.73
N ALA A 483 -1.25 -20.15 -19.83
CA ALA A 483 -1.99 -21.24 -20.47
C ALA A 483 -3.30 -21.62 -19.75
N ALA A 484 -3.42 -21.29 -18.46
CA ALA A 484 -4.59 -21.61 -17.66
C ALA A 484 -5.70 -20.55 -17.74
N LEU A 485 -5.45 -19.39 -18.34
CA LEU A 485 -6.42 -18.29 -18.46
C LEU A 485 -6.55 -17.87 -19.92
N GLU A 486 -7.78 -17.70 -20.38
CA GLU A 486 -8.04 -17.20 -21.72
C GLU A 486 -7.74 -15.69 -21.79
N GLY A 487 -6.92 -15.30 -22.77
CA GLY A 487 -6.62 -13.89 -23.04
C GLY A 487 -5.18 -13.47 -22.78
N SER A 488 -4.95 -12.16 -22.92
CA SER A 488 -3.65 -11.53 -22.66
C SER A 488 -3.87 -10.11 -22.14
N TRP A 489 -2.97 -9.65 -21.27
CA TRP A 489 -3.12 -8.37 -20.58
C TRP A 489 -1.90 -7.50 -20.79
N LYS A 490 -2.14 -6.21 -20.99
CA LYS A 490 -1.11 -5.20 -21.25
C LYS A 490 -0.70 -4.53 -19.95
N SER A 491 0.59 -4.27 -19.81
CA SER A 491 1.14 -3.42 -18.75
C SER A 491 0.92 -1.93 -19.06
N ASN A 492 1.15 -1.10 -18.04
CA ASN A 492 1.47 0.30 -18.29
C ASN A 492 2.72 0.42 -19.18
N TRP A 493 2.82 1.54 -19.89
CA TRP A 493 4.05 1.87 -20.58
C TRP A 493 5.16 2.24 -19.58
N SER A 494 6.38 1.85 -19.94
CA SER A 494 7.61 2.27 -19.27
C SER A 494 8.40 3.17 -20.21
N LEU A 495 8.68 4.40 -19.79
CA LEU A 495 9.38 5.39 -20.61
C LEU A 495 10.88 5.42 -20.28
N PRO A 496 11.77 5.71 -21.24
CA PRO A 496 13.18 5.86 -20.93
C PRO A 496 13.39 7.00 -19.95
N GLU A 497 14.25 6.78 -18.94
CA GLU A 497 14.63 7.81 -17.98
C GLU A 497 15.29 9.02 -18.67
N GLY A 498 15.04 10.20 -18.10
CA GLY A 498 15.59 11.47 -18.58
C GLY A 498 15.88 12.42 -17.42
N GLU A 499 15.84 13.73 -17.68
CA GLU A 499 15.98 14.74 -16.61
C GLU A 499 14.88 14.59 -15.55
N ARG A 500 13.67 14.23 -15.97
CA ARG A 500 12.54 13.92 -15.10
C ARG A 500 11.90 12.62 -15.51
N ASN A 501 11.56 11.84 -14.51
CA ASN A 501 11.04 10.49 -14.58
C ASN A 501 9.59 10.48 -14.06
N LEU A 502 8.80 9.56 -14.60
CA LEU A 502 7.40 9.41 -14.26
C LEU A 502 7.26 8.47 -13.06
N PHE A 503 6.39 8.84 -12.13
CA PHE A 503 5.98 8.00 -11.00
C PHE A 503 4.46 8.05 -10.84
N PHE A 504 3.86 6.93 -10.41
CA PHE A 504 2.44 6.83 -10.08
C PHE A 504 2.22 6.51 -8.61
N GLY A 505 1.23 7.14 -8.00
CA GLY A 505 0.90 6.89 -6.60
C GLY A 505 -0.51 7.31 -6.24
N ASP A 506 -0.85 7.10 -4.98
CA ASP A 506 -2.12 7.51 -4.38
C ASP A 506 -1.84 8.46 -3.21
N MET A 507 -2.41 9.67 -3.27
CA MET A 507 -2.17 10.72 -2.28
C MET A 507 -3.25 10.79 -1.20
N HIS A 508 -4.28 9.96 -1.29
CA HIS A 508 -5.36 9.99 -0.32
C HIS A 508 -5.94 8.58 -0.19
N ALA A 509 -5.64 7.92 0.92
CA ALA A 509 -6.22 6.65 1.30
C ALA A 509 -6.32 6.57 2.83
N HIS A 510 -7.19 5.68 3.33
CA HIS A 510 -7.37 5.53 4.76
C HIS A 510 -7.10 4.11 5.23
N ASP A 511 -6.75 4.01 6.51
CA ASP A 511 -6.52 2.75 7.21
C ASP A 511 -7.40 2.64 8.46
N PHE A 512 -7.22 1.53 9.18
CA PHE A 512 -7.93 1.22 10.42
C PHE A 512 -7.99 2.36 11.45
N ASN A 513 -6.98 3.22 11.54
CA ASN A 513 -6.95 4.31 12.52
C ASN A 513 -7.97 5.42 12.20
N SER A 514 -8.36 5.53 10.93
CA SER A 514 -9.43 6.36 10.38
C SER A 514 -10.80 5.67 10.41
N THR A 515 -10.94 4.53 11.10
CA THR A 515 -12.12 3.64 11.02
C THR A 515 -12.37 3.04 9.64
N ALA A 516 -11.36 3.02 8.75
CA ALA A 516 -11.40 2.29 7.49
C ALA A 516 -11.05 0.81 7.68
N GLU A 517 -11.17 0.01 6.62
CA GLU A 517 -10.67 -1.37 6.62
C GLU A 517 -9.16 -1.41 6.40
N GLY A 518 -8.53 -2.49 6.88
CA GLY A 518 -7.11 -2.75 6.66
C GLY A 518 -6.21 -2.15 7.72
N TRP A 519 -5.39 -2.99 8.36
CA TRP A 519 -4.38 -2.53 9.29
C TRP A 519 -3.35 -1.67 8.56
N PRO A 520 -2.76 -0.65 9.22
CA PRO A 520 -1.86 0.30 8.56
C PRO A 520 -0.80 -0.39 7.69
N ALA A 521 -0.09 -1.37 8.24
CA ALA A 521 0.95 -2.10 7.52
C ALA A 521 0.45 -2.83 6.26
N ASP A 522 -0.80 -3.29 6.25
CA ASP A 522 -1.39 -3.99 5.10
C ASP A 522 -1.79 -3.01 4.00
N VAL A 523 -2.23 -1.80 4.35
CA VAL A 523 -2.52 -0.71 3.41
C VAL A 523 -1.25 -0.29 2.66
N TYR A 524 -0.13 -0.07 3.38
CA TYR A 524 1.16 0.22 2.75
C TYR A 524 1.69 -0.95 1.89
N ARG A 525 1.53 -2.20 2.36
CA ARG A 525 1.90 -3.39 1.57
C ARG A 525 1.05 -3.54 0.31
N TRP A 526 -0.24 -3.22 0.37
CA TRP A 526 -1.10 -3.22 -0.80
C TRP A 526 -0.55 -2.25 -1.86
N ALA A 527 -0.32 -0.99 -1.49
CA ALA A 527 0.23 0.01 -2.40
C ALA A 527 1.57 -0.44 -3.02
N ARG A 528 2.52 -0.86 -2.19
CA ARG A 528 3.89 -1.22 -2.62
C ARG A 528 3.96 -2.55 -3.37
N ASP A 529 3.27 -3.57 -2.88
CA ASP A 529 3.48 -4.96 -3.28
C ASP A 529 2.39 -5.50 -4.20
N GLU A 530 1.14 -5.10 -4.00
CA GLU A 530 0.00 -5.55 -4.79
C GLU A 530 -0.22 -4.69 -6.02
N LYS A 531 -0.32 -3.38 -5.80
CA LYS A 531 -0.54 -2.43 -6.88
C LYS A 531 0.75 -1.85 -7.42
N ARG A 532 1.92 -2.04 -6.80
CA ARG A 532 3.20 -1.53 -7.33
C ARG A 532 3.13 -0.02 -7.62
N LEU A 533 2.58 0.75 -6.68
CA LEU A 533 2.64 2.20 -6.68
C LEU A 533 4.05 2.63 -6.28
N ASP A 534 4.52 3.75 -6.84
CA ASP A 534 5.83 4.35 -6.52
C ASP A 534 5.75 5.18 -5.25
N PHE A 535 4.60 5.79 -4.95
CA PHE A 535 4.38 6.52 -3.71
C PHE A 535 2.96 6.36 -3.15
N VAL A 536 2.81 6.59 -1.85
CA VAL A 536 1.52 6.59 -1.16
C VAL A 536 1.46 7.64 -0.04
N SER A 537 0.27 8.16 0.21
CA SER A 537 -0.08 8.91 1.42
C SER A 537 -1.28 8.25 2.07
N VAL A 538 -1.19 7.96 3.37
CA VAL A 538 -2.29 7.33 4.15
C VAL A 538 -2.70 8.32 5.24
N PRO A 539 -3.39 9.42 4.90
CA PRO A 539 -3.83 10.40 5.87
C PRO A 539 -4.78 9.80 6.91
N LEU A 540 -4.59 10.16 8.18
CA LEU A 540 -5.61 9.95 9.19
C LEU A 540 -6.81 10.87 8.89
N GLN A 541 -8.02 10.31 8.89
CA GLN A 541 -9.26 11.07 8.77
C GLN A 541 -9.58 11.73 10.11
N THR A 542 -9.75 13.05 10.14
CA THR A 542 -9.91 13.79 11.40
C THR A 542 -10.99 14.87 11.36
N HIS A 543 -12.11 14.64 12.05
CA HIS A 543 -13.12 15.66 12.35
C HIS A 543 -12.83 16.43 13.66
N ARG A 544 -11.93 15.92 14.50
CA ARG A 544 -11.62 16.39 15.86
C ARG A 544 -10.21 15.96 16.28
N PHE A 545 -9.85 16.20 17.54
CA PHE A 545 -8.64 15.65 18.16
C PHE A 545 -8.44 14.15 17.88
N ILE A 546 -7.21 13.81 17.51
CA ILE A 546 -6.70 12.43 17.53
C ILE A 546 -5.90 12.20 18.80
N ASP A 547 -5.92 10.97 19.31
CA ASP A 547 -5.01 10.58 20.38
C ASP A 547 -3.55 10.53 19.88
N ASN A 548 -2.61 10.70 20.81
CA ASN A 548 -1.19 10.72 20.48
C ASN A 548 -0.71 9.37 19.91
N GLU A 549 -1.31 8.26 20.33
CA GLU A 549 -0.88 6.92 19.93
C GLU A 549 -1.12 6.69 18.43
N LYS A 550 -2.29 7.08 17.91
CA LYS A 550 -2.61 7.04 16.47
C LYS A 550 -1.66 7.90 15.65
N TRP A 551 -1.35 9.13 16.10
CA TRP A 551 -0.42 10.00 15.38
C TRP A 551 1.01 9.45 15.40
N HIS A 552 1.46 8.91 16.53
CA HIS A 552 2.76 8.25 16.62
C HIS A 552 2.82 7.01 15.72
N LEU A 553 1.74 6.24 15.62
CA LEU A 553 1.64 5.11 14.71
C LEU A 553 1.71 5.55 13.24
N ALA A 554 1.00 6.62 12.86
CA ALA A 554 1.06 7.19 11.51
C ALA A 554 2.49 7.63 11.14
N LYS A 555 3.19 8.34 12.04
CA LYS A 555 4.61 8.69 11.89
C LYS A 555 5.49 7.46 11.72
N HIS A 556 5.30 6.46 12.58
CA HIS A 556 6.08 5.23 12.54
C HIS A 556 5.88 4.50 11.20
N MET A 557 4.64 4.32 10.76
CA MET A 557 4.33 3.60 9.51
C MET A 557 4.86 4.35 8.29
N ASN A 558 4.73 5.68 8.27
CA ASN A 558 5.34 6.51 7.23
C ASN A 558 6.85 6.28 7.14
N GLU A 559 7.60 6.31 8.25
CA GLU A 559 9.05 6.08 8.19
C GLU A 559 9.44 4.60 8.03
N TYR A 560 8.61 3.67 8.49
CA TYR A 560 8.84 2.23 8.36
C TYR A 560 8.86 1.78 6.90
N PHE A 561 7.92 2.30 6.11
CA PHE A 561 7.70 1.87 4.72
C PHE A 561 8.44 2.70 3.69
N LEU A 562 9.05 3.83 4.08
CA LEU A 562 9.91 4.61 3.19
C LEU A 562 11.11 3.77 2.73
N GLU A 563 11.20 3.58 1.43
CA GLU A 563 12.34 2.98 0.75
C GLU A 563 12.67 3.86 -0.48
N GLU A 564 13.54 4.86 -0.31
CA GLU A 564 13.97 5.74 -1.41
C GLU A 564 14.48 4.92 -2.61
N GLY A 565 14.05 5.28 -3.82
CA GLY A 565 14.29 4.54 -5.05
C GLY A 565 13.31 3.40 -5.32
N ARG A 566 12.38 3.11 -4.39
CA ARG A 566 11.43 2.00 -4.49
C ARG A 566 9.99 2.39 -4.19
N PHE A 567 9.78 3.01 -3.02
CA PHE A 567 8.47 3.28 -2.49
C PHE A 567 8.53 4.45 -1.51
N VAL A 568 7.94 5.57 -1.92
CA VAL A 568 7.97 6.82 -1.16
C VAL A 568 6.67 7.01 -0.41
N THR A 569 6.77 7.40 0.85
CA THR A 569 5.61 7.66 1.70
C THR A 569 5.57 9.14 2.10
N PHE A 570 4.37 9.68 2.31
CA PHE A 570 4.17 11.01 2.86
C PHE A 570 3.38 10.94 4.16
N LEU A 571 3.84 11.66 5.19
CA LEU A 571 3.09 11.82 6.43
C LEU A 571 1.99 12.83 6.18
N ALA A 572 0.74 12.44 6.43
CA ALA A 572 -0.40 13.30 6.16
C ALA A 572 -1.53 13.10 7.16
N PHE A 573 -2.46 14.06 7.17
CA PHE A 573 -3.76 13.95 7.82
C PHE A 573 -4.79 14.74 7.00
N GLU A 574 -6.03 14.29 7.06
CA GLU A 574 -7.18 14.98 6.48
C GLU A 574 -7.80 15.87 7.56
N TRP A 575 -7.68 17.17 7.36
CA TRP A 575 -8.31 18.21 8.15
C TRP A 575 -9.73 18.39 7.64
N GLN A 576 -10.69 17.79 8.34
CA GLN A 576 -12.09 17.82 7.93
C GLN A 576 -12.82 19.01 8.56
N HIS A 577 -13.52 19.79 7.74
CA HIS A 577 -14.11 21.04 8.20
C HIS A 577 -15.47 21.31 7.57
N SER A 578 -16.50 21.46 8.41
CA SER A 578 -17.90 21.66 8.00
C SER A 578 -18.25 23.02 7.37
N HIS A 579 -17.27 23.82 6.97
CA HIS A 579 -17.50 25.17 6.40
C HIS A 579 -16.53 25.47 5.26
N TYR A 580 -15.25 25.14 5.40
CA TYR A 580 -14.21 25.47 4.42
C TYR A 580 -13.84 24.32 3.48
N GLY A 581 -14.45 23.16 3.70
CA GLY A 581 -14.19 21.91 2.99
C GLY A 581 -12.96 21.19 3.51
N ASP A 582 -12.86 19.91 3.15
CA ASP A 582 -11.81 19.04 3.67
C ASP A 582 -10.48 19.30 2.94
N LYS A 583 -9.39 19.23 3.69
CA LYS A 583 -8.03 19.52 3.21
C LYS A 583 -7.08 18.42 3.66
N VAL A 584 -6.29 17.87 2.75
CA VAL A 584 -5.26 16.89 3.10
C VAL A 584 -3.92 17.58 3.22
N ILE A 585 -3.41 17.66 4.44
CA ILE A 585 -2.11 18.25 4.75
C ILE A 585 -1.06 17.17 4.53
N HIS A 586 -0.14 17.44 3.62
CA HIS A 586 0.99 16.57 3.33
C HIS A 586 2.28 17.21 3.82
N TYR A 587 3.00 16.50 4.69
CA TYR A 587 4.36 16.83 5.06
C TYR A 587 5.35 16.07 4.20
N LEU A 588 6.55 16.63 4.06
CA LEU A 588 7.72 15.87 3.62
C LEU A 588 8.08 14.71 4.58
N GLY A 589 7.41 14.54 5.72
CA GLY A 589 7.67 13.45 6.67
C GLY A 589 8.45 13.89 7.90
N GLY A 590 9.04 12.93 8.60
CA GLY A 590 9.66 13.19 9.90
C GLY A 590 8.63 13.30 11.04
N ASP A 591 8.94 14.14 12.03
CA ASP A 591 8.20 14.24 13.30
C ASP A 591 7.31 15.49 13.34
N MET A 592 6.46 15.66 12.33
CA MET A 592 5.60 16.85 12.21
C MET A 592 4.38 16.78 13.14
N PRO A 593 3.84 17.93 13.60
CA PRO A 593 2.66 17.94 14.45
C PRO A 593 1.39 17.64 13.66
N TYR A 594 0.40 17.06 14.34
CA TYR A 594 -0.98 17.08 13.90
C TYR A 594 -1.58 18.44 14.28
N LEU A 595 -2.43 19.02 13.42
CA LEU A 595 -3.07 20.32 13.62
C LEU A 595 -4.59 20.13 13.77
N PRO A 596 -5.12 20.02 15.01
CA PRO A 596 -6.54 19.76 15.27
C PRO A 596 -7.44 20.91 14.81
N VAL A 597 -8.50 20.59 14.07
CA VAL A 597 -9.51 21.56 13.63
C VAL A 597 -10.23 22.26 14.79
N ASP A 598 -10.42 21.57 15.92
CA ASP A 598 -11.10 22.11 17.11
C ASP A 598 -10.28 23.18 17.86
N LEU A 599 -8.98 23.32 17.55
CA LEU A 599 -8.15 24.37 18.15
C LEU A 599 -8.30 25.67 17.36
N PRO A 600 -8.66 26.80 18.01
CA PRO A 600 -8.84 28.08 17.30
C PRO A 600 -7.65 28.50 16.43
N ARG A 601 -6.42 28.12 16.80
CA ARG A 601 -5.19 28.41 16.04
C ARG A 601 -5.10 27.65 14.70
N TYR A 602 -5.93 26.63 14.47
CA TYR A 602 -5.96 25.83 13.24
C TYR A 602 -7.39 25.64 12.71
N GLY A 603 -8.37 26.33 13.30
CA GLY A 603 -9.80 26.11 13.07
C GLY A 603 -10.36 26.86 11.86
N ASP A 604 -9.52 27.54 11.10
CA ASP A 604 -9.88 28.13 9.80
C ASP A 604 -8.68 28.10 8.84
N PRO A 605 -8.90 28.27 7.53
CA PRO A 605 -7.85 28.14 6.54
C PRO A 605 -6.71 29.13 6.70
N LEU A 606 -6.97 30.40 7.04
CA LEU A 606 -5.91 31.42 7.15
C LEU A 606 -4.96 31.09 8.30
N ASN A 607 -5.52 30.72 9.44
CA ASN A 607 -4.77 30.27 10.61
C ASN A 607 -4.00 28.96 10.32
N LEU A 608 -4.61 28.02 9.61
CA LEU A 608 -3.95 26.80 9.15
C LEU A 608 -2.78 27.10 8.20
N TYR A 609 -2.96 28.00 7.23
CA TYR A 609 -1.92 28.40 6.28
C TYR A 609 -0.76 29.09 6.99
N GLU A 610 -1.05 30.00 7.93
CA GLU A 610 -0.03 30.65 8.75
C GLU A 610 0.76 29.64 9.56
N ALA A 611 0.10 28.65 10.18
CA ALA A 611 0.76 27.59 10.95
C ALA A 611 1.68 26.70 10.10
N LEU A 612 1.35 26.52 8.82
CA LEU A 612 2.13 25.71 7.87
C LEU A 612 3.14 26.54 7.08
N ARG A 613 3.10 27.87 7.20
CA ARG A 613 4.00 28.76 6.45
C ARG A 613 5.44 28.53 6.86
N GLY A 614 6.30 28.23 5.87
CA GLY A 614 7.70 27.89 6.11
C GLY A 614 7.96 26.46 6.58
N ALA A 615 6.92 25.65 6.81
CA ALA A 615 7.07 24.21 6.97
C ALA A 615 7.28 23.53 5.60
N ASP A 616 7.96 22.38 5.60
CA ASP A 616 8.00 21.45 4.46
C ASP A 616 6.64 20.73 4.33
N ALA A 617 5.60 21.51 4.00
CA ALA A 617 4.22 21.07 3.84
C ALA A 617 3.56 21.62 2.56
N PHE A 618 2.51 20.96 2.11
CA PHE A 618 1.52 21.49 1.17
C PHE A 618 0.16 20.90 1.46
N ILE A 619 -0.89 21.54 0.95
CA ILE A 619 -2.27 21.10 1.08
C ILE A 619 -2.79 20.64 -0.29
N VAL A 620 -3.59 19.57 -0.26
CA VAL A 620 -4.48 19.16 -1.34
C VAL A 620 -5.91 19.42 -0.89
N SER A 621 -6.63 20.30 -1.57
CA SER A 621 -8.08 20.47 -1.34
C SER A 621 -8.84 19.22 -1.81
N HIS A 622 -9.59 18.59 -0.90
CA HIS A 622 -10.26 17.31 -1.10
C HIS A 622 -11.74 17.50 -1.44
N HIS A 623 -12.28 16.58 -2.26
CA HIS A 623 -13.63 16.57 -2.86
C HIS A 623 -14.23 17.98 -3.13
N PRO A 624 -13.46 18.94 -3.69
CA PRO A 624 -13.80 20.36 -3.60
C PRO A 624 -15.03 20.76 -4.41
N GLY A 625 -15.51 19.87 -5.28
CA GLY A 625 -16.74 20.04 -6.04
C GLY A 625 -18.02 19.80 -5.25
N TYR A 626 -17.97 19.44 -3.95
CA TYR A 626 -19.18 19.24 -3.17
C TYR A 626 -20.01 20.52 -2.98
N ALA A 627 -21.32 20.33 -2.75
CA ALA A 627 -22.21 21.42 -2.36
C ALA A 627 -21.79 22.01 -1.01
N LEU A 628 -22.02 23.32 -0.81
CA LEU A 628 -21.50 24.06 0.35
C LEU A 628 -22.37 23.92 1.61
N ASP A 629 -23.59 23.42 1.48
CA ASP A 629 -24.55 23.21 2.57
C ASP A 629 -24.43 21.83 3.23
N LEU A 630 -23.42 21.05 2.85
CA LEU A 630 -23.13 19.74 3.44
C LEU A 630 -22.35 19.86 4.74
N HIS A 631 -22.46 18.80 5.57
CA HIS A 631 -21.60 18.63 6.75
C HIS A 631 -20.11 18.52 6.41
N VAL A 632 -19.79 18.00 5.21
CA VAL A 632 -18.45 18.00 4.59
C VAL A 632 -18.56 18.74 3.25
N PRO A 633 -18.49 20.08 3.26
CA PRO A 633 -18.72 20.89 2.06
C PRO A 633 -17.54 20.85 1.09
N GLY A 634 -17.78 21.31 -0.14
CA GLY A 634 -16.70 21.58 -1.09
C GLY A 634 -15.82 22.76 -0.66
N ALA A 635 -14.73 23.00 -1.39
CA ALA A 635 -13.77 24.04 -1.06
C ALA A 635 -14.34 25.47 -1.23
N GLN A 636 -14.00 26.35 -0.29
CA GLN A 636 -14.28 27.78 -0.38
C GLN A 636 -13.12 28.50 -1.09
N TRP A 637 -13.29 28.82 -2.38
CA TRP A 637 -12.21 29.32 -3.24
C TRP A 637 -11.71 30.72 -2.89
N ASP A 638 -12.57 31.56 -2.32
CA ASP A 638 -12.29 32.94 -1.91
C ASP A 638 -11.33 33.05 -0.72
N THR A 639 -11.24 31.99 0.09
CA THR A 639 -10.35 31.92 1.27
C THR A 639 -9.02 31.22 0.99
N MET A 640 -8.71 30.88 -0.27
CA MET A 640 -7.59 30.01 -0.61
C MET A 640 -6.29 30.76 -0.91
N GLU A 641 -5.19 30.33 -0.29
CA GLU A 641 -3.83 30.78 -0.61
C GLU A 641 -3.06 29.66 -1.34
N THR A 642 -2.82 29.85 -2.64
CA THR A 642 -2.22 28.80 -3.50
C THR A 642 -0.70 28.69 -3.39
N ASP A 643 -0.07 29.39 -2.44
CA ASP A 643 1.32 29.17 -2.08
C ASP A 643 1.49 27.92 -1.20
N ILE A 644 0.48 27.56 -0.41
CA ILE A 644 0.40 26.38 0.46
C ILE A 644 -0.71 25.40 0.07
N ASP A 645 -1.90 25.87 -0.28
CA ASP A 645 -3.01 25.08 -0.83
C ASP A 645 -2.87 24.97 -2.34
N ARG A 646 -1.88 24.17 -2.73
CA ARG A 646 -1.29 24.22 -4.07
C ARG A 646 -1.96 23.28 -5.05
N LEU A 647 -2.62 22.23 -4.55
CA LEU A 647 -3.16 21.13 -5.35
C LEU A 647 -4.64 20.95 -5.04
N ALA A 648 -5.41 20.53 -6.04
CA ALA A 648 -6.81 20.19 -5.87
C ALA A 648 -7.05 18.77 -6.40
N GLU A 649 -7.79 18.00 -5.62
CA GLU A 649 -8.22 16.66 -6.02
C GLU A 649 -9.34 16.75 -7.05
N LEU A 650 -9.09 16.21 -8.25
CA LEU A 650 -10.06 16.19 -9.33
C LEU A 650 -11.02 15.00 -9.22
N TRP A 651 -10.51 13.85 -8.76
CA TRP A 651 -11.26 12.60 -8.60
C TRP A 651 -10.88 11.87 -7.32
N SER A 652 -11.89 11.24 -6.73
CA SER A 652 -11.77 10.21 -5.70
C SER A 652 -13.01 9.32 -5.71
N MET A 653 -13.18 8.46 -4.70
CA MET A 653 -14.40 7.68 -4.51
C MET A 653 -15.68 8.53 -4.40
N HIS A 654 -15.55 9.84 -4.18
CA HIS A 654 -16.66 10.78 -4.13
C HIS A 654 -17.20 11.17 -5.51
N GLY A 655 -16.38 11.08 -6.56
CA GLY A 655 -16.73 11.47 -7.93
C GLY A 655 -15.83 12.57 -8.49
N SER A 656 -16.32 13.28 -9.49
CA SER A 656 -15.56 14.35 -10.16
C SER A 656 -15.79 15.74 -9.59
N SER A 657 -14.71 16.37 -9.15
CA SER A 657 -14.67 17.78 -8.76
C SER A 657 -14.22 18.71 -9.89
N GLU A 658 -14.05 18.20 -11.12
CA GLU A 658 -13.62 18.98 -12.30
C GLU A 658 -14.57 20.16 -12.59
N GLY A 659 -15.87 19.99 -12.36
CA GLY A 659 -16.93 20.95 -12.71
C GLY A 659 -17.74 20.54 -13.95
N ALA A 660 -17.17 19.68 -14.79
CA ALA A 660 -17.94 18.82 -15.68
C ALA A 660 -18.22 17.51 -14.93
N ASP A 661 -19.49 17.08 -14.89
CA ASP A 661 -19.88 15.86 -14.20
C ASP A 661 -19.87 14.68 -15.18
N PRO A 662 -18.83 13.83 -15.17
CA PRO A 662 -18.78 12.64 -16.02
C PRO A 662 -19.86 11.65 -15.60
N ALA A 663 -20.63 11.16 -16.56
CA ALA A 663 -21.78 10.29 -16.32
C ALA A 663 -21.42 8.99 -15.57
N ASP A 664 -20.17 8.52 -15.70
CA ASP A 664 -19.67 7.30 -15.07
C ASP A 664 -19.14 7.51 -13.63
N ARG A 665 -18.83 8.74 -13.22
CA ARG A 665 -18.34 9.05 -11.86
C ARG A 665 -18.98 10.31 -11.27
N PRO A 666 -20.32 10.32 -11.13
CA PRO A 666 -21.02 11.51 -10.69
C PRO A 666 -20.69 11.90 -9.26
N LEU A 667 -20.37 13.17 -9.03
CA LEU A 667 -20.28 13.72 -7.68
C LEU A 667 -21.69 13.99 -7.14
N ILE A 668 -21.99 13.64 -5.88
CA ILE A 668 -23.36 13.72 -5.33
C ILE A 668 -23.35 14.23 -3.88
N PRO A 669 -23.96 15.39 -3.57
CA PRO A 669 -24.53 16.37 -4.50
C PRO A 669 -23.42 17.25 -5.10
N PRO A 670 -23.46 17.53 -6.42
CA PRO A 670 -22.38 18.27 -7.07
C PRO A 670 -22.61 19.78 -7.06
N ARG A 671 -21.54 20.56 -6.93
CA ARG A 671 -21.48 22.00 -7.22
C ARG A 671 -20.88 22.22 -8.62
N ARG A 672 -21.64 21.83 -9.64
CA ARG A 672 -21.15 21.73 -11.04
C ARG A 672 -20.54 23.03 -11.58
N ALA A 673 -21.15 24.18 -11.31
CA ALA A 673 -20.68 25.47 -11.83
C ALA A 673 -19.39 25.98 -11.17
N GLU A 674 -19.02 25.48 -9.99
CA GLU A 674 -17.94 26.00 -9.14
C GLU A 674 -16.95 24.92 -8.72
N GLY A 675 -16.70 23.93 -9.58
CA GLY A 675 -15.63 22.94 -9.40
C GLY A 675 -14.22 23.52 -9.63
N VAL A 676 -13.22 22.65 -9.67
CA VAL A 676 -11.80 23.03 -9.81
C VAL A 676 -11.55 23.88 -11.07
N MET A 677 -12.21 23.58 -12.18
CA MET A 677 -12.04 24.38 -13.41
C MET A 677 -12.58 25.82 -13.27
N ALA A 678 -13.56 26.05 -12.38
CA ALA A 678 -14.04 27.40 -12.08
C ALA A 678 -13.01 28.17 -11.24
N ALA A 679 -12.40 27.53 -10.24
CA ALA A 679 -11.31 28.09 -9.45
C ALA A 679 -10.13 28.54 -10.33
N LEU A 680 -9.74 27.70 -11.31
CA LEU A 680 -8.69 28.06 -12.28
C LEU A 680 -9.07 29.28 -13.13
N ARG A 681 -10.34 29.41 -13.56
CA ARG A 681 -10.83 30.58 -14.30
C ARG A 681 -10.88 31.86 -13.45
N GLN A 682 -11.01 31.74 -12.13
CA GLN A 682 -10.91 32.87 -11.20
C GLN A 682 -9.46 33.33 -10.98
N GLY A 683 -8.48 32.64 -11.55
CA GLY A 683 -7.06 32.98 -11.48
C GLY A 683 -6.26 32.19 -10.44
N LEU A 684 -6.89 31.28 -9.68
CA LEU A 684 -6.17 30.43 -8.72
C LEU A 684 -5.17 29.52 -9.45
N ARG A 685 -3.96 29.39 -8.87
CA ARG A 685 -2.84 28.62 -9.43
C ARG A 685 -2.75 27.23 -8.80
N LEU A 686 -3.69 26.36 -9.17
CA LEU A 686 -3.83 25.01 -8.61
C LEU A 686 -3.23 23.93 -9.52
N GLY A 687 -2.48 23.01 -8.93
CA GLY A 687 -2.11 21.75 -9.56
C GLY A 687 -3.23 20.72 -9.45
N LEU A 688 -3.27 19.79 -10.40
CA LEU A 688 -4.30 18.76 -10.46
C LEU A 688 -3.71 17.42 -10.04
N VAL A 689 -4.41 16.74 -9.12
CA VAL A 689 -4.11 15.39 -8.65
C VAL A 689 -5.40 14.59 -8.52
N ALA A 690 -5.28 13.29 -8.33
CA ALA A 690 -6.38 12.47 -7.85
C ALA A 690 -5.87 11.51 -6.78
N GLY A 691 -6.71 11.21 -5.81
CA GLY A 691 -6.49 10.21 -4.76
C GLY A 691 -7.64 9.21 -4.76
N SER A 692 -7.49 8.08 -4.07
CA SER A 692 -8.58 7.11 -4.02
C SER A 692 -9.64 7.47 -2.98
N ASP A 693 -9.20 8.14 -1.92
CA ASP A 693 -9.88 8.31 -0.63
C ASP A 693 -10.35 6.98 -0.02
N THR A 694 -9.78 5.87 -0.46
CA THR A 694 -10.37 4.56 -0.19
C THR A 694 -10.41 4.21 1.29
N HIS A 695 -11.59 3.73 1.72
CA HIS A 695 -11.81 3.22 3.07
C HIS A 695 -11.79 1.68 3.13
N THR A 696 -11.37 1.01 2.06
CA THR A 696 -11.32 -0.46 1.97
C THR A 696 -9.93 -1.05 2.25
N GLY A 697 -8.97 -0.20 2.61
CA GLY A 697 -7.58 -0.57 2.82
C GLY A 697 -6.82 -0.90 1.54
N ARG A 698 -7.33 -0.46 0.38
CA ARG A 698 -6.78 -0.75 -0.96
C ARG A 698 -6.43 0.53 -1.72
N PRO A 699 -5.30 1.20 -1.41
CA PRO A 699 -4.83 2.38 -2.14
C PRO A 699 -4.84 2.18 -3.66
N GLY A 700 -5.24 3.23 -4.36
CA GLY A 700 -5.59 3.24 -5.77
C GLY A 700 -7.07 2.94 -6.04
N GLY A 701 -7.84 2.40 -5.09
CA GLY A 701 -9.27 2.14 -5.20
C GLY A 701 -9.65 0.64 -5.20
N SER A 702 -10.97 0.36 -5.18
CA SER A 702 -11.52 -1.01 -5.22
C SER A 702 -12.95 -1.03 -5.76
N LEU A 703 -13.50 -2.22 -6.07
CA LEU A 703 -14.90 -2.35 -6.53
C LEU A 703 -15.96 -2.12 -5.44
N ASP A 704 -15.62 -2.31 -4.17
CA ASP A 704 -16.57 -2.10 -3.05
C ASP A 704 -16.35 -0.74 -2.39
N GLN A 705 -16.17 0.30 -3.21
CA GLN A 705 -16.31 1.67 -2.74
C GLN A 705 -17.80 1.96 -2.51
N PRO A 706 -18.15 2.93 -1.65
CA PRO A 706 -19.52 3.39 -1.43
C PRO A 706 -20.22 3.82 -2.73
N ARG A 707 -19.44 4.14 -3.77
CA ARG A 707 -19.91 4.46 -5.12
C ARG A 707 -19.38 3.44 -6.13
N PRO A 708 -20.11 3.16 -7.23
CA PRO A 708 -19.82 2.04 -8.14
C PRO A 708 -18.62 2.26 -9.05
N TYR A 709 -17.79 3.28 -8.79
CA TYR A 709 -16.63 3.64 -9.59
C TYR A 709 -15.36 3.65 -8.74
N TRP A 710 -14.24 3.43 -9.43
CA TRP A 710 -12.93 3.31 -8.82
C TRP A 710 -12.42 4.67 -8.30
N GLY A 711 -11.51 4.63 -7.32
CA GLY A 711 -10.82 5.83 -6.84
C GLY A 711 -9.81 6.37 -7.86
N GLY A 712 -9.17 7.51 -7.57
CA GLY A 712 -8.16 8.10 -8.44
C GLY A 712 -6.72 7.69 -8.14
N LEU A 713 -5.82 8.03 -9.07
CA LEU A 713 -4.36 7.97 -8.93
C LEU A 713 -3.72 9.29 -9.36
N CYS A 714 -2.49 9.54 -8.93
CA CYS A 714 -1.71 10.69 -9.33
C CYS A 714 -0.49 10.26 -10.17
N GLY A 715 -0.27 10.91 -11.31
CA GLY A 715 1.00 10.88 -12.03
C GLY A 715 1.85 12.09 -11.67
N VAL A 716 3.16 11.91 -11.47
CA VAL A 716 4.09 12.99 -11.13
C VAL A 716 5.40 12.86 -11.91
N TRP A 717 5.92 13.99 -12.40
CA TRP A 717 7.22 14.08 -13.05
C TRP A 717 8.29 14.65 -12.09
N ALA A 718 9.18 13.78 -11.61
CA ALA A 718 10.22 14.10 -10.63
C ALA A 718 11.60 13.59 -11.10
N GLU A 719 12.68 14.17 -10.61
CA GLU A 719 14.04 13.76 -11.03
C GLU A 719 14.36 12.33 -10.58
N ARG A 720 13.95 11.98 -9.35
CA ARG A 720 14.25 10.69 -8.74
C ARG A 720 13.05 10.22 -7.93
N LEU A 721 12.93 8.91 -7.73
CA LEU A 721 11.99 8.31 -6.79
C LEU A 721 12.48 8.56 -5.35
N THR A 722 12.49 9.81 -4.91
CA THR A 722 12.82 10.18 -3.54
C THR A 722 11.75 11.06 -2.93
N ARG A 723 11.60 11.03 -1.61
CA ARG A 723 10.60 11.84 -0.92
C ARG A 723 10.76 13.32 -1.21
N ARG A 724 11.99 13.85 -1.17
CA ARG A 724 12.29 15.26 -1.52
C ARG A 724 11.97 15.58 -2.97
N SER A 725 12.42 14.76 -3.92
CA SER A 725 12.22 15.05 -5.36
C SER A 725 10.75 15.00 -5.77
N ILE A 726 9.97 14.04 -5.24
CA ILE A 726 8.52 13.97 -5.48
C ILE A 726 7.82 15.15 -4.79
N PHE A 727 8.19 15.51 -3.57
CA PHE A 727 7.64 16.68 -2.87
C PHE A 727 7.87 17.98 -3.65
N GLU A 728 9.06 18.19 -4.19
CA GLU A 728 9.38 19.33 -5.05
C GLU A 728 8.55 19.32 -6.34
N ALA A 729 8.27 18.14 -6.90
CA ALA A 729 7.39 18.01 -8.05
C ALA A 729 5.93 18.37 -7.72
N PHE A 730 5.42 17.99 -6.55
CA PHE A 730 4.12 18.44 -6.05
C PHE A 730 4.08 19.96 -5.87
N ARG A 731 5.08 20.55 -5.21
CA ARG A 731 5.18 22.00 -5.02
C ARG A 731 5.24 22.76 -6.36
N ALA A 732 5.92 22.20 -7.35
CA ALA A 732 6.00 22.73 -8.71
C ALA A 732 4.80 22.36 -9.60
N ARG A 733 3.81 21.63 -9.06
CA ARG A 733 2.59 21.18 -9.76
C ARG A 733 2.88 20.39 -11.05
N ARG A 734 3.95 19.60 -11.05
CA ARG A 734 4.32 18.71 -12.17
C ARG A 734 3.52 17.41 -12.11
N THR A 735 2.20 17.54 -12.00
CA THR A 735 1.28 16.46 -11.66
C THR A 735 0.12 16.39 -12.63
N TYR A 736 -0.55 15.25 -12.62
CA TYR A 736 -1.81 15.07 -13.32
C TYR A 736 -2.67 14.01 -12.62
N ALA A 737 -3.99 14.21 -12.72
CA ALA A 737 -5.00 13.33 -12.17
C ALA A 737 -5.23 12.12 -13.09
N LEU A 738 -5.49 10.95 -12.51
CA LEU A 738 -5.86 9.70 -13.20
C LEU A 738 -7.08 9.07 -12.54
N THR A 739 -7.96 8.43 -13.33
CA THR A 739 -9.11 7.68 -12.80
C THR A 739 -8.80 6.24 -12.38
N GLY A 740 -7.57 5.76 -12.62
CA GLY A 740 -7.12 4.41 -12.27
C GLY A 740 -6.13 3.81 -13.27
N ALA A 741 -6.29 4.07 -14.57
CA ALA A 741 -5.33 3.64 -15.57
C ALA A 741 -4.02 4.44 -15.50
N ARG A 742 -2.89 3.73 -15.57
CA ARG A 742 -1.53 4.31 -15.59
C ARG A 742 -1.18 4.90 -16.96
N ILE A 743 -1.89 5.94 -17.34
CA ILE A 743 -1.63 6.70 -18.57
C ILE A 743 -0.41 7.59 -18.31
N ALA A 744 0.63 7.45 -19.13
CA ALA A 744 1.74 8.40 -19.12
C ALA A 744 1.34 9.62 -19.95
N LEU A 745 1.43 10.82 -19.38
CA LEU A 745 1.05 12.07 -20.05
C LEU A 745 2.15 13.12 -19.91
N ARG A 746 2.61 13.65 -21.04
CA ARG A 746 3.41 14.88 -21.13
C ARG A 746 2.56 15.96 -21.76
N PHE A 747 2.63 17.16 -21.21
CA PHE A 747 1.97 18.32 -21.75
C PHE A 747 2.87 19.54 -21.57
N SER A 748 2.95 20.38 -22.60
CA SER A 748 3.73 21.61 -22.57
C SER A 748 3.10 22.72 -23.42
N VAL A 749 3.44 23.97 -23.09
CA VAL A 749 3.17 25.15 -23.91
C VAL A 749 4.49 25.87 -24.14
N ASN A 750 4.89 26.05 -25.40
CA ASN A 750 6.20 26.61 -25.79
C ASN A 750 7.38 25.89 -25.11
N GLY A 751 7.27 24.57 -24.95
CA GLY A 751 8.26 23.74 -24.27
C GLY A 751 8.25 23.81 -22.74
N ALA A 752 7.49 24.74 -22.13
CA ALA A 752 7.32 24.77 -20.68
C ALA A 752 6.34 23.68 -20.23
N PRO A 753 6.72 22.79 -19.30
CA PRO A 753 5.90 21.63 -18.93
C PRO A 753 4.69 22.04 -18.07
N MET A 754 3.70 21.14 -17.97
CA MET A 754 2.59 21.22 -17.01
C MET A 754 3.05 21.73 -15.62
N GLY A 755 2.26 22.63 -15.02
CA GLY A 755 2.58 23.29 -13.76
C GLY A 755 3.32 24.64 -13.89
N SER A 756 3.85 24.94 -15.08
CA SER A 756 4.64 26.16 -15.34
C SER A 756 3.77 27.40 -15.53
N GLU A 757 4.35 28.56 -15.20
CA GLU A 757 3.81 29.88 -15.51
C GLU A 757 4.78 30.55 -16.49
N ILE A 758 4.30 30.95 -17.66
CA ILE A 758 5.11 31.55 -18.73
C ILE A 758 4.61 32.95 -19.08
N ALA A 759 5.51 33.78 -19.58
CA ALA A 759 5.18 35.10 -20.07
C ALA A 759 4.19 35.03 -21.27
N PRO A 760 3.38 36.08 -21.49
CA PRO A 760 2.57 36.20 -22.69
C PRO A 760 3.43 36.01 -23.95
N SER A 761 2.92 35.22 -24.88
CA SER A 761 3.58 34.96 -26.16
C SER A 761 2.55 34.59 -27.23
N SER A 762 2.92 34.82 -28.49
CA SER A 762 2.21 34.27 -29.65
C SER A 762 3.23 33.97 -30.76
N PRO A 763 3.14 32.81 -31.42
CA PRO A 763 2.18 31.74 -31.15
C PRO A 763 2.48 30.99 -29.84
N ARG A 764 1.44 30.34 -29.30
CA ARG A 764 1.56 29.36 -28.22
C ARG A 764 1.46 27.96 -28.82
N LEU A 765 2.55 27.22 -28.77
CA LEU A 765 2.64 25.84 -29.26
C LEU A 765 2.32 24.89 -28.11
N LEU A 766 1.12 24.30 -28.16
CA LEU A 766 0.72 23.23 -27.26
C LEU A 766 1.24 21.91 -27.82
N ALA A 767 1.82 21.07 -26.96
CA ALA A 767 2.21 19.71 -27.30
C ALA A 767 1.77 18.75 -26.20
N ALA A 768 1.06 17.69 -26.59
CA ALA A 768 0.65 16.59 -25.73
C ALA A 768 1.19 15.26 -26.27
N GLU A 769 1.78 14.46 -25.39
CA GLU A 769 2.19 13.08 -25.71
C GLU A 769 1.61 12.15 -24.66
N ALA A 770 0.93 11.09 -25.10
CA ALA A 770 0.25 10.15 -24.23
C ALA A 770 0.59 8.70 -24.59
N TRP A 771 0.82 7.87 -23.57
CA TRP A 771 0.96 6.42 -23.68
C TRP A 771 0.00 5.76 -22.70
N ALA A 772 -1.03 5.09 -23.22
CA ALA A 772 -2.08 4.48 -22.44
C ALA A 772 -1.99 2.94 -22.45
N PRO A 773 -2.43 2.26 -21.36
CA PRO A 773 -2.51 0.79 -21.34
C PRO A 773 -3.44 0.22 -22.43
N GLY A 774 -4.49 0.96 -22.81
CA GLY A 774 -5.41 0.63 -23.90
C GLY A 774 -5.63 1.80 -24.87
N PRO A 775 -6.53 1.65 -25.85
CA PRO A 775 -6.71 2.64 -26.91
C PRO A 775 -7.20 3.99 -26.38
N ILE A 776 -6.60 5.06 -26.90
CA ILE A 776 -6.99 6.44 -26.62
C ILE A 776 -8.12 6.81 -27.60
N ALA A 777 -9.31 7.03 -27.03
CA ALA A 777 -10.48 7.49 -27.75
C ALA A 777 -10.33 8.96 -28.16
N ARG A 778 -9.87 9.81 -27.23
CA ARG A 778 -9.79 11.27 -27.40
C ARG A 778 -8.58 11.89 -26.69
N VAL A 779 -7.96 12.84 -27.36
CA VAL A 779 -7.01 13.80 -26.81
C VAL A 779 -7.59 15.19 -26.96
N GLN A 780 -7.88 15.85 -25.85
CA GLN A 780 -8.53 17.17 -25.81
C GLN A 780 -7.55 18.20 -25.26
N LEU A 781 -7.18 19.16 -26.10
CA LEU A 781 -6.42 20.34 -25.70
C LEU A 781 -7.41 21.45 -25.32
N MET A 782 -7.23 22.00 -24.13
CA MET A 782 -8.18 22.90 -23.49
C MET A 782 -7.54 24.26 -23.26
N ARG A 783 -8.33 25.33 -23.42
CA ARG A 783 -7.97 26.72 -23.06
C ARG A 783 -9.03 27.29 -22.14
N ASN A 784 -8.65 27.76 -20.96
CA ASN A 784 -9.57 28.27 -19.94
C ASN A 784 -10.72 27.28 -19.61
N ALA A 785 -10.39 25.98 -19.64
CA ALA A 785 -11.33 24.87 -19.50
C ALA A 785 -12.45 24.80 -20.55
N GLN A 786 -12.19 25.33 -21.74
CA GLN A 786 -13.00 25.12 -22.94
C GLN A 786 -12.19 24.33 -23.97
N LEU A 787 -12.86 23.48 -24.75
CA LEU A 787 -12.23 22.70 -25.80
C LEU A 787 -11.66 23.63 -26.88
N LEU A 788 -10.35 23.50 -27.11
CA LEU A 788 -9.65 24.23 -28.17
C LEU A 788 -9.40 23.33 -29.39
N HIS A 789 -8.99 22.08 -29.14
CA HIS A 789 -8.70 21.10 -30.17
C HIS A 789 -8.96 19.68 -29.64
N GLU A 790 -9.46 18.80 -30.51
CA GLU A 790 -9.68 17.38 -30.21
C GLU A 790 -9.10 16.52 -31.33
N GLU A 791 -8.41 15.45 -30.94
CA GLU A 791 -7.96 14.38 -31.82
C GLU A 791 -8.53 13.04 -31.33
N CYS A 792 -8.87 12.13 -32.25
CA CYS A 792 -9.41 10.81 -31.95
C CYS A 792 -8.48 9.72 -32.50
N PRO A 793 -7.37 9.38 -31.81
CA PRO A 793 -6.29 8.58 -32.38
C PRO A 793 -6.66 7.11 -32.60
N ASN A 794 -7.53 6.54 -31.75
CA ASN A 794 -7.80 5.10 -31.69
C ASN A 794 -6.53 4.25 -31.61
N ALA A 795 -5.57 4.71 -30.79
CA ALA A 795 -4.26 4.12 -30.63
C ALA A 795 -3.81 4.18 -29.17
N ASP A 796 -2.92 3.27 -28.76
CA ASP A 796 -2.39 3.22 -27.39
C ASP A 796 -1.33 4.33 -27.13
N VAL A 797 -0.85 5.00 -28.19
CA VAL A 797 0.14 6.08 -28.15
C VAL A 797 -0.29 7.18 -29.11
N CYS A 798 -0.19 8.44 -28.68
CA CYS A 798 -0.52 9.60 -29.51
C CYS A 798 0.39 10.79 -29.17
N ARG A 799 0.67 11.60 -30.19
CA ARG A 799 1.31 12.91 -30.07
C ARG A 799 0.50 13.94 -30.85
N VAL A 800 0.09 15.00 -30.17
CA VAL A 800 -0.71 16.09 -30.73
C VAL A 800 0.04 17.40 -30.54
N GLU A 801 0.12 18.20 -31.60
CA GLU A 801 0.64 19.56 -31.55
C GLU A 801 -0.40 20.53 -32.09
N PHE A 802 -0.60 21.65 -31.39
CA PHE A 802 -1.56 22.66 -31.79
C PHE A 802 -1.00 24.07 -31.58
N ARG A 803 -1.24 24.95 -32.55
CA ARG A 803 -0.78 26.33 -32.52
C ARG A 803 -1.95 27.26 -32.19
N ASP A 804 -1.96 27.82 -30.98
CA ASP A 804 -2.86 28.91 -30.62
C ASP A 804 -2.22 30.26 -30.94
N LEU A 805 -2.98 31.16 -31.57
CA LEU A 805 -2.53 32.50 -31.95
C LEU A 805 -2.95 33.56 -30.92
N ASP A 806 -3.80 33.19 -29.97
CA ASP A 806 -4.30 34.08 -28.93
C ASP A 806 -3.18 34.57 -28.00
N VAL A 807 -3.28 35.83 -27.60
CA VAL A 807 -2.32 36.54 -26.76
C VAL A 807 -2.86 36.83 -25.37
N GLU A 808 -4.17 36.69 -25.16
CA GLU A 808 -4.81 36.97 -23.87
C GLU A 808 -4.33 35.99 -22.79
N PRO A 809 -4.24 36.43 -21.52
CA PRO A 809 -3.90 35.54 -20.42
C PRO A 809 -4.82 34.31 -20.40
N ALA A 810 -4.22 33.13 -20.41
CA ALA A 810 -4.97 31.88 -20.42
C ALA A 810 -4.21 30.78 -19.71
N PHE A 811 -4.95 29.78 -19.24
CA PHE A 811 -4.37 28.50 -18.85
C PHE A 811 -4.74 27.41 -19.85
N TYR A 812 -3.78 26.52 -20.11
CA TYR A 812 -3.94 25.40 -21.02
C TYR A 812 -3.75 24.10 -20.28
N HIS A 813 -4.60 23.12 -20.56
CA HIS A 813 -4.41 21.76 -20.05
C HIS A 813 -4.85 20.74 -21.10
N CYS A 814 -4.57 19.47 -20.82
CA CYS A 814 -4.89 18.35 -21.69
C CYS A 814 -5.71 17.31 -20.94
N ARG A 815 -6.70 16.75 -21.62
CA ARG A 815 -7.50 15.61 -21.18
C ARG A 815 -7.34 14.45 -22.15
N ILE A 816 -6.99 13.29 -21.61
CA ILE A 816 -6.91 12.02 -22.34
C ILE A 816 -8.10 11.17 -21.90
N VAL A 817 -8.78 10.55 -22.85
CA VAL A 817 -9.89 9.61 -22.57
C VAL A 817 -9.63 8.31 -23.34
N GLN A 818 -9.58 7.18 -22.65
CA GLN A 818 -9.55 5.85 -23.24
C GLN A 818 -10.95 5.36 -23.63
N ASP A 819 -11.03 4.35 -24.48
CA ASP A 819 -12.30 3.73 -24.91
C ASP A 819 -13.10 3.12 -23.74
N ASP A 820 -12.42 2.67 -22.70
CA ASP A 820 -13.02 2.12 -21.47
C ASP A 820 -13.45 3.20 -20.46
N GLY A 821 -13.34 4.48 -20.84
CA GLY A 821 -13.70 5.63 -20.01
C GLY A 821 -12.60 6.09 -19.04
N GLN A 822 -11.47 5.38 -18.95
CA GLN A 822 -10.35 5.82 -18.11
C GLN A 822 -9.74 7.13 -18.63
N MET A 823 -9.31 8.00 -17.73
CA MET A 823 -8.90 9.36 -18.06
C MET A 823 -7.63 9.81 -17.36
N ALA A 824 -6.93 10.76 -18.02
CA ALA A 824 -5.87 11.56 -17.46
C ALA A 824 -6.14 13.05 -17.71
N VAL A 825 -5.99 13.90 -16.69
CA VAL A 825 -6.12 15.37 -16.82
C VAL A 825 -4.90 16.03 -16.19
N CYS A 826 -4.11 16.75 -16.99
CA CYS A 826 -2.89 17.38 -16.50
C CYS A 826 -3.10 18.73 -15.84
N THR A 827 -2.19 19.05 -14.92
CA THR A 827 -2.07 20.41 -14.39
C THR A 827 -1.89 21.42 -15.53
N PRO A 828 -2.53 22.60 -15.45
CA PRO A 828 -2.36 23.61 -16.48
C PRO A 828 -0.94 24.15 -16.65
N VAL A 829 -0.67 24.72 -17.82
CA VAL A 829 0.36 25.73 -18.03
C VAL A 829 -0.35 27.09 -18.13
N TRP A 830 0.07 28.05 -17.32
CA TRP A 830 -0.49 29.42 -17.36
C TRP A 830 0.39 30.29 -18.25
N ALA A 831 -0.21 30.95 -19.23
CA ALA A 831 0.47 31.88 -20.14
C ALA A 831 -0.16 33.26 -19.99
N GLY A 832 0.58 34.19 -19.39
CA GLY A 832 0.14 35.56 -19.12
C GLY A 832 -0.21 35.84 -17.67
#